data_AF-W5KDH9-F1
#
_entry.id   AF-W5KDH9-F1
#
_cell.length_a   1.000
_cell.length_b   1.000
_cell.length_c   1.000
_cell.angle_alpha   90.00
_cell.angle_beta   90.00
_cell.angle_gamma   90.00
#
_symmetry.space_group_name_H-M   'P 1'
#
loop_
_entity.id
_entity.type
_entity.pdbx_description
1 polymer ?
#
loop_
_entity_poly.entity_id
_entity_poly.type
_entity_poly.pdbx_seq_one_letter_code
_entity_poly.pdbx_strand_id
1 'polypeptide(L)'
;HVPLGKESRRRHRHRGHRHHRKRNRERDSDLEAGERESPTYDTPSQRVQCILGTEDDDVEHVPHELFTELDELSVRHGNTEWRETARWLKFEEDVEDGGERWSKPYVATLSLHSLFELRSCILNGTVLLDMRADSIEDIADMVIDSMVASGQLDDSLRQKVREAVLKRHHHQNERKLSNRFPLAVRSLADIGKKHSDPLLLERSGLLVSAGSLSGSMDAGRPSENRSKPNSKDGSTVDLSKVDMNFMRKIPPGAEASNVLVGEVDFLDRPIIAFVRLSPAVLLTGLTEVPVPTRFLFLLLGPYGKGPQYHEIGRSMATLMTDEIFHDVAYKAKDRADLLSGIDEFLDQVTVLPPGEWDPTIRIEPPKNVPSQMKRKGLSQANGMASSAEPPEEEEHHAGPELQRTGRVFGGLVNDVKRKAPFYWSDIVDGLSLQCVASVLFLYCACMSPVITFGGLLGEATRSNISAIESLFGASLTGVAFSLFAGQPLTILGSTGPVLVFEKILFKFCEDYGMTYLSLRCSIGLWTAFLCIVLVATDASSLVCYITRFTEEAFAALICIIFIYEALEKLLHLGEHYPVNTHNTLDNLTLYSCQCSAPDPIANETLQLWNNTGHSVDSIPWNQLNVSMCKLLHGEFVGSACGHHGPFIPDVLFWSIILFFTTFFLSSFLKQFKTERYFPTRVRSTISDFAVFLTILVMVLVDFLMGIPSPKLNVPDRFEPTSKHRGWFISPLESNPWWTMLVSVIPALLCTILIFMDQQITAVIINRKEHKLKKGCGYHLDLLVVAVMLGVCSIMGLPWFVAATVLSISHVNSLKLESSCSAPGEQPKFLGIREQRLTGVLIFTLMGCSVFMTSVLKFIPMPVLYGVFLYMGVSSLKGIQVRQLL
;
A
#
# COMPACT_ATOMS: atom_id res chain seq x y z
N HIS A 1 20.27 -48.13 37.88
CA HIS A 1 21.29 -48.65 36.95
C HIS A 1 21.62 -47.55 35.94
N VAL A 2 22.92 -47.39 35.65
CA VAL A 2 23.65 -46.31 34.96
C VAL A 2 23.26 -46.13 33.46
N PRO A 3 23.55 -44.96 32.83
CA PRO A 3 22.66 -44.19 31.95
C PRO A 3 23.18 -43.97 30.51
N LEU A 4 22.37 -43.34 29.65
CA LEU A 4 22.68 -42.60 28.40
C LEU A 4 21.54 -41.56 28.26
N GLY A 5 21.66 -40.23 28.08
CA GLY A 5 22.56 -39.34 27.36
C GLY A 5 21.67 -38.16 26.87
N LYS A 6 21.84 -36.95 27.43
CA LYS A 6 21.03 -35.74 27.13
C LYS A 6 21.67 -34.94 25.99
N GLU A 7 20.96 -34.68 24.90
CA GLU A 7 21.38 -33.72 23.86
C GLU A 7 20.57 -32.41 23.95
N SER A 8 21.30 -31.29 24.08
CA SER A 8 20.77 -29.93 23.96
C SER A 8 20.94 -29.42 22.53
N ARG A 9 19.87 -28.95 21.88
CA ARG A 9 19.92 -28.34 20.55
C ARG A 9 20.51 -26.92 20.61
N ARG A 10 21.70 -26.75 20.01
CA ARG A 10 22.29 -25.45 19.64
C ARG A 10 21.96 -25.11 18.18
N ARG A 11 21.77 -23.82 17.92
CA ARG A 11 21.54 -23.19 16.60
C ARG A 11 22.68 -23.51 15.62
N HIS A 12 22.34 -23.96 14.42
CA HIS A 12 23.28 -24.19 13.33
C HIS A 12 23.63 -22.87 12.62
N ARG A 13 24.91 -22.47 12.68
CA ARG A 13 25.57 -21.61 11.69
C ARG A 13 26.14 -22.54 10.60
N HIS A 14 25.84 -22.25 9.33
CA HIS A 14 26.47 -22.95 8.20
C HIS A 14 27.97 -22.58 8.13
N ARG A 15 28.83 -23.60 8.21
CA ARG A 15 30.26 -23.54 7.92
C ARG A 15 30.46 -23.87 6.44
N GLY A 16 31.01 -22.93 5.67
CA GLY A 16 31.56 -23.17 4.33
C GLY A 16 32.99 -23.72 4.41
N HIS A 17 33.29 -24.70 3.55
CA HIS A 17 34.52 -25.50 3.54
C HIS A 17 35.78 -24.71 3.15
N ARG A 18 36.85 -24.86 3.94
CA ARG A 18 38.23 -24.50 3.59
C ARG A 18 38.85 -25.58 2.69
N HIS A 19 39.30 -25.22 1.50
CA HIS A 19 40.25 -26.03 0.73
C HIS A 19 41.69 -25.53 0.95
N HIS A 20 42.52 -26.43 1.46
CA HIS A 20 43.96 -26.28 1.61
C HIS A 20 44.66 -26.15 0.24
N ARG A 21 45.47 -25.10 0.06
CA ARG A 21 46.50 -25.07 -1.01
C ARG A 21 47.87 -25.43 -0.40
N LYS A 22 48.50 -26.42 -1.03
CA LYS A 22 49.70 -27.15 -0.60
C LYS A 22 50.96 -26.32 -0.92
N ARG A 23 51.85 -26.20 0.06
CA ARG A 23 53.18 -25.56 -0.01
C ARG A 23 54.17 -26.54 -0.65
N ASN A 24 54.99 -26.09 -1.61
CA ASN A 24 56.26 -26.73 -1.94
C ASN A 24 57.35 -25.66 -2.11
N ARG A 25 58.52 -25.96 -1.52
CA ARG A 25 59.73 -25.15 -1.35
C ARG A 25 60.69 -25.34 -2.52
N GLU A 26 61.46 -24.29 -2.83
CA GLU A 26 62.90 -24.22 -3.22
C GLU A 26 63.15 -22.78 -3.72
N ARG A 27 64.22 -22.02 -3.49
CA ARG A 27 65.47 -22.05 -2.71
C ARG A 27 66.04 -20.60 -2.74
N ASP A 28 66.76 -20.16 -1.70
CA ASP A 28 67.29 -18.79 -1.49
C ASP A 28 68.37 -18.32 -2.50
N SER A 29 68.40 -16.98 -2.74
CA SER A 29 69.51 -16.04 -3.10
C SER A 29 68.96 -14.96 -4.06
N ASP A 30 69.03 -13.63 -3.90
CA ASP A 30 69.92 -12.72 -3.20
C ASP A 30 69.20 -11.37 -2.92
N LEU A 31 69.83 -10.54 -2.09
CA LEU A 31 69.45 -9.18 -1.69
C LEU A 31 69.17 -8.24 -2.87
N GLU A 32 68.06 -7.49 -2.80
CA GLU A 32 68.02 -6.02 -2.93
C GLU A 32 66.63 -5.46 -2.58
N ALA A 33 66.60 -4.30 -1.94
CA ALA A 33 65.40 -3.62 -1.50
C ALA A 33 64.64 -3.03 -2.70
N GLY A 34 63.34 -3.32 -2.83
CA GLY A 34 62.47 -2.81 -3.89
C GLY A 34 60.98 -2.99 -3.54
N GLU A 35 60.17 -2.06 -3.99
CA GLU A 35 58.77 -1.74 -3.64
C GLU A 35 57.79 -2.93 -3.56
N ARG A 36 56.83 -2.86 -2.61
CA ARG A 36 55.65 -3.74 -2.60
C ARG A 36 54.72 -3.32 -3.74
N GLU A 37 54.79 -4.00 -4.88
CA GLU A 37 53.81 -3.85 -5.95
C GLU A 37 52.42 -4.35 -5.49
N SER A 38 51.44 -3.47 -5.56
CA SER A 38 50.00 -3.76 -5.41
C SER A 38 49.51 -4.67 -6.55
N PRO A 39 48.54 -5.58 -6.30
CA PRO A 39 47.98 -6.44 -7.36
C PRO A 39 47.43 -5.60 -8.52
N THR A 40 47.73 -6.01 -9.76
CA THR A 40 47.23 -5.38 -10.98
C THR A 40 45.73 -5.69 -11.11
N TYR A 41 44.90 -4.67 -10.94
CA TYR A 41 43.45 -4.76 -11.16
C TYR A 41 43.14 -4.27 -12.59
N ASP A 42 42.36 -5.04 -13.35
CA ASP A 42 42.07 -4.73 -14.76
C ASP A 42 40.92 -3.73 -14.94
N THR A 43 40.01 -3.56 -13.96
CA THR A 43 38.94 -2.54 -14.00
C THR A 43 38.69 -1.82 -12.65
N PRO A 44 38.25 -0.55 -12.64
CA PRO A 44 37.87 0.19 -11.42
C PRO A 44 36.81 -0.54 -10.59
N SER A 45 35.81 -1.14 -11.23
CA SER A 45 34.73 -1.90 -10.60
C SER A 45 35.24 -3.09 -9.78
N GLN A 46 36.23 -3.83 -10.30
CA GLN A 46 36.83 -4.96 -9.59
C GLN A 46 37.57 -4.51 -8.34
N ARG A 47 38.25 -3.36 -8.42
CA ARG A 47 38.94 -2.77 -7.27
C ARG A 47 37.95 -2.30 -6.20
N VAL A 48 36.86 -1.65 -6.59
CA VAL A 48 35.78 -1.24 -5.68
C VAL A 48 35.11 -2.45 -5.02
N GLN A 49 34.81 -3.51 -5.78
CA GLN A 49 34.26 -4.75 -5.22
C GLN A 49 35.21 -5.42 -4.23
N CYS A 50 36.53 -5.38 -4.48
CA CYS A 50 37.53 -5.87 -3.54
C CYS A 50 37.51 -5.07 -2.23
N ILE A 51 37.47 -3.73 -2.31
CA ILE A 51 37.37 -2.85 -1.14
C ILE A 51 36.10 -3.17 -0.35
N LEU A 52 34.95 -3.30 -1.02
CA LEU A 52 33.68 -3.62 -0.37
C LEU A 52 33.66 -5.03 0.23
N GLY A 53 34.30 -6.01 -0.41
CA GLY A 53 34.36 -7.42 -0.03
C GLY A 53 35.36 -7.76 1.08
N THR A 54 36.26 -6.84 1.44
CA THR A 54 37.07 -6.99 2.66
C THR A 54 36.17 -6.87 3.90
N GLU A 55 36.00 -7.99 4.61
CA GLU A 55 35.41 -8.04 5.95
C GLU A 55 36.44 -7.48 6.94
N ASP A 56 36.56 -6.15 7.02
CA ASP A 56 37.34 -5.51 8.08
C ASP A 56 36.49 -5.53 9.37
N ASP A 57 37.00 -6.18 10.43
CA ASP A 57 36.38 -6.29 11.77
C ASP A 57 36.38 -4.95 12.57
N ASP A 58 36.79 -3.85 11.92
CA ASP A 58 36.94 -2.53 12.53
C ASP A 58 35.58 -1.83 12.67
N VAL A 59 35.09 -1.75 13.91
CA VAL A 59 33.80 -1.12 14.27
C VAL A 59 33.73 0.36 13.87
N GLU A 60 34.88 1.03 13.67
CA GLU A 60 34.99 2.45 13.35
C GLU A 60 34.75 2.80 11.87
N HIS A 61 34.73 1.82 10.96
CA HIS A 61 34.52 2.05 9.51
C HIS A 61 33.20 1.46 9.02
N VAL A 62 32.25 1.23 9.93
CA VAL A 62 30.89 0.82 9.57
C VAL A 62 30.17 1.98 8.88
N PRO A 63 29.61 1.78 7.67
CA PRO A 63 28.87 2.81 6.96
C PRO A 63 27.59 3.23 7.71
N HIS A 64 27.41 4.53 7.93
CA HIS A 64 26.21 5.14 8.53
C HIS A 64 25.49 6.03 7.51
N GLU A 65 24.17 6.19 7.58
CA GLU A 65 23.46 7.11 6.67
C GLU A 65 24.03 8.54 6.79
N LEU A 66 24.34 9.17 5.65
CA LEU A 66 24.93 10.50 5.60
C LEU A 66 23.88 11.60 5.38
N PHE A 67 24.06 12.71 6.09
CA PHE A 67 23.46 14.00 5.79
C PHE A 67 24.53 14.90 5.18
N THR A 68 24.34 15.34 3.95
CA THR A 68 25.32 16.16 3.23
C THR A 68 24.85 17.59 3.08
N GLU A 69 25.72 18.54 3.38
CA GLU A 69 25.43 19.99 3.35
C GLU A 69 26.50 20.71 2.52
N LEU A 70 26.07 21.61 1.63
CA LEU A 70 26.94 22.44 0.80
C LEU A 70 26.85 23.90 1.25
N ASP A 71 27.99 24.43 1.66
CA ASP A 71 28.17 25.84 2.02
C ASP A 71 29.04 26.56 1.00
N GLU A 72 28.61 27.77 0.66
CA GLU A 72 29.35 28.68 -0.21
C GLU A 72 29.85 29.92 0.52
N LEU A 73 31.12 30.26 0.32
CA LEU A 73 31.69 31.50 0.81
C LEU A 73 31.26 32.66 -0.10
N SER A 74 30.32 33.48 0.39
CA SER A 74 29.83 34.65 -0.35
C SER A 74 30.31 35.95 0.28
N VAL A 75 30.67 36.93 -0.55
CA VAL A 75 31.03 38.28 -0.10
C VAL A 75 29.83 39.20 -0.23
N ARG A 76 29.22 39.62 0.89
CA ARG A 76 28.15 40.64 0.89
C ARG A 76 28.48 41.77 1.85
N HIS A 77 28.35 43.02 1.37
CA HIS A 77 28.54 44.23 2.16
C HIS A 77 29.90 44.33 2.87
N GLY A 78 30.96 43.77 2.27
CA GLY A 78 32.32 43.79 2.83
C GLY A 78 32.60 42.71 3.87
N ASN A 79 31.60 41.91 4.29
CA ASN A 79 31.80 40.72 5.11
C ASN A 79 31.65 39.45 4.27
N THR A 80 32.60 38.55 4.45
CA THR A 80 32.63 37.20 3.88
C THR A 80 32.03 36.22 4.89
N GLU A 81 30.99 35.49 4.50
CA GLU A 81 30.30 34.52 5.36
C GLU A 81 29.99 33.25 4.56
N TRP A 82 30.03 32.10 5.24
CA TRP A 82 29.59 30.83 4.67
C TRP A 82 28.07 30.77 4.66
N ARG A 83 27.47 30.36 3.54
CA ARG A 83 26.03 30.25 3.37
C ARG A 83 25.65 28.89 2.84
N GLU A 84 24.69 28.29 3.51
CA GLU A 84 24.07 27.05 3.05
C GLU A 84 23.31 27.30 1.74
N THR A 85 23.67 26.58 0.67
CA THR A 85 23.04 26.71 -0.65
C THR A 85 22.27 25.47 -1.08
N ALA A 86 22.73 24.29 -0.68
CA ALA A 86 22.09 23.03 -1.02
C ALA A 86 22.35 21.95 0.04
N ARG A 87 21.46 20.96 0.11
CA ARG A 87 21.61 19.81 1.00
C ARG A 87 21.07 18.52 0.41
N TRP A 88 21.57 17.40 0.91
CA TRP A 88 21.18 16.06 0.49
C TRP A 88 20.97 15.13 1.69
N LEU A 89 19.88 14.38 1.64
CA LEU A 89 19.69 13.17 2.45
C LEU A 89 19.62 11.92 1.55
N LYS A 90 18.95 12.05 0.40
CA LYS A 90 18.88 11.08 -0.71
C LYS A 90 18.73 11.77 -2.06
N PHE A 91 18.01 12.89 -2.04
CA PHE A 91 17.75 13.77 -3.17
C PHE A 91 18.22 15.17 -2.81
N GLU A 92 18.49 15.98 -3.84
CA GLU A 92 18.98 17.34 -3.72
C GLU A 92 17.85 18.30 -3.36
N GLU A 93 18.07 19.18 -2.37
CA GLU A 93 17.22 20.33 -2.05
C GLU A 93 18.07 21.61 -2.09
N ASP A 94 17.80 22.49 -3.04
CA ASP A 94 18.46 23.81 -3.16
C ASP A 94 17.65 24.94 -2.52
N VAL A 95 18.33 26.01 -2.11
CA VAL A 95 17.71 27.28 -1.69
C VAL A 95 17.23 28.06 -2.92
N GLU A 96 15.94 28.42 -2.98
CA GLU A 96 15.36 29.15 -4.12
C GLU A 96 15.84 30.61 -4.21
N ASP A 97 15.92 31.15 -5.44
CA ASP A 97 16.27 32.54 -5.73
C ASP A 97 15.37 33.52 -4.96
N GLY A 98 15.93 34.14 -3.93
CA GLY A 98 15.19 34.94 -2.93
C GLY A 98 15.56 34.57 -1.50
N GLY A 99 16.15 33.39 -1.27
CA GLY A 99 16.83 33.03 -0.02
C GLY A 99 15.89 32.93 1.19
N GLU A 100 14.63 32.52 0.99
CA GLU A 100 13.65 32.31 2.07
C GLU A 100 13.09 30.89 2.14
N ARG A 101 13.27 30.09 1.08
CA ARG A 101 12.58 28.80 0.90
C ARG A 101 13.49 27.74 0.28
N TRP A 102 13.43 26.54 0.86
CA TRP A 102 13.94 25.31 0.27
C TRP A 102 13.04 24.84 -0.89
N SER A 103 13.66 24.42 -1.97
CA SER A 103 13.00 23.74 -3.07
C SER A 103 12.39 22.39 -2.62
N LYS A 104 11.55 21.81 -3.47
CA LYS A 104 11.15 20.40 -3.30
C LYS A 104 12.33 19.52 -3.68
N PRO A 105 12.54 18.34 -3.08
CA PRO A 105 13.64 17.48 -3.47
C PRO A 105 13.46 16.94 -4.89
N TYR A 106 14.57 16.85 -5.61
CA TYR A 106 14.65 16.33 -6.98
C TYR A 106 15.91 15.49 -7.19
N VAL A 107 15.94 14.75 -8.31
CA VAL A 107 17.13 14.00 -8.71
C VAL A 107 18.20 14.99 -9.17
N ALA A 108 19.38 14.91 -8.57
CA ALA A 108 20.51 15.78 -8.90
C ALA A 108 20.96 15.55 -10.35
N THR A 109 20.95 16.62 -11.14
CA THR A 109 21.54 16.64 -12.48
C THR A 109 22.94 17.24 -12.38
N LEU A 110 23.95 16.42 -12.66
CA LEU A 110 25.35 16.82 -12.60
C LEU A 110 25.92 17.03 -13.99
N SER A 111 26.82 18.00 -14.14
CA SER A 111 27.61 18.13 -15.35
C SER A 111 28.72 17.08 -15.39
N LEU A 112 28.97 16.47 -16.55
CA LEU A 112 30.10 15.56 -16.73
C LEU A 112 31.44 16.27 -16.47
N HIS A 113 31.50 17.56 -16.83
CA HIS A 113 32.70 18.39 -16.65
C HIS A 113 33.08 18.54 -15.18
N SER A 114 32.11 18.85 -14.30
CA SER A 114 32.35 19.01 -12.86
C SER A 114 32.80 17.72 -12.20
N LEU A 115 32.35 16.55 -12.66
CA LEU A 115 32.83 15.25 -12.18
C LEU A 115 34.30 14.99 -12.56
N PHE A 116 34.71 15.32 -13.78
CA PHE A 116 36.12 15.20 -14.18
C PHE A 116 37.02 16.17 -13.44
N GLU A 117 36.54 17.39 -13.17
CA GLU A 117 37.27 18.35 -12.36
C GLU A 117 37.38 17.89 -10.90
N LEU A 118 36.30 17.37 -10.32
CA LEU A 118 36.34 16.76 -8.99
C LEU A 118 37.35 15.62 -8.89
N ARG A 119 37.40 14.75 -9.90
CA ARG A 119 38.41 13.68 -10.01
C ARG A 119 39.83 14.26 -10.02
N SER A 120 40.06 15.33 -10.79
CA SER A 120 41.35 16.05 -10.81
C SER A 120 41.67 16.71 -9.47
N CYS A 121 40.65 17.24 -8.78
CA CYS A 121 40.77 17.85 -7.45
C CYS A 121 41.20 16.83 -6.40
N ILE A 122 40.64 15.62 -6.39
CA ILE A 122 41.03 14.56 -5.45
C ILE A 122 42.41 13.97 -5.80
N LEU A 123 42.77 13.92 -7.08
CA LEU A 123 44.09 13.46 -7.53
C LEU A 123 45.22 14.39 -7.06
N ASN A 124 45.04 15.70 -7.27
CA ASN A 124 46.06 16.72 -7.02
C ASN A 124 45.95 17.37 -5.63
N GLY A 125 44.81 17.24 -4.94
CA GLY A 125 44.53 17.85 -3.65
C GLY A 125 45.16 17.14 -2.46
N THR A 126 44.96 17.73 -1.28
CA THR A 126 45.36 17.15 0.01
C THR A 126 44.27 16.17 0.48
N VAL A 127 44.63 14.90 0.70
CA VAL A 127 43.72 13.85 1.19
C VAL A 127 44.21 13.37 2.55
N LEU A 128 43.41 13.57 3.59
CA LEU A 128 43.72 13.21 4.97
C LEU A 128 42.66 12.24 5.48
N LEU A 129 43.04 10.97 5.60
CA LEU A 129 42.17 9.90 6.08
C LEU A 129 42.44 9.60 7.55
N ASP A 130 41.39 9.33 8.33
CA ASP A 130 41.43 8.99 9.75
C ASP A 130 42.08 10.06 10.65
N MET A 131 41.74 11.33 10.39
CA MET A 131 42.18 12.47 11.18
C MET A 131 41.51 12.49 12.56
N ARG A 132 42.29 12.64 13.64
CA ARG A 132 41.81 12.82 15.01
C ARG A 132 41.79 14.31 15.36
N ALA A 133 40.61 14.92 15.36
CA ALA A 133 40.44 16.34 15.67
C ALA A 133 39.12 16.55 16.42
N ASP A 134 39.11 17.41 17.44
CA ASP A 134 37.92 17.66 18.27
C ASP A 134 37.23 19.00 17.93
N SER A 135 37.90 19.88 17.17
CA SER A 135 37.38 21.19 16.79
C SER A 135 37.67 21.55 15.33
N ILE A 136 36.87 22.45 14.75
CA ILE A 136 37.11 22.97 13.38
C ILE A 136 38.42 23.74 13.29
N GLU A 137 38.89 24.33 14.39
CA GLU A 137 40.18 25.02 14.48
C GLU A 137 41.32 24.02 14.31
N ASP A 138 41.28 22.88 15.01
CA ASP A 138 42.29 21.83 14.89
C ASP A 138 42.31 21.21 13.49
N ILE A 139 41.12 20.99 12.90
CA ILE A 139 41.00 20.50 11.52
C ILE A 139 41.63 21.51 10.55
N ALA A 140 41.30 22.79 10.67
CA ALA A 140 41.84 23.83 9.81
C ALA A 140 43.38 23.92 9.92
N ASP A 141 43.92 23.92 11.14
CA ASP A 141 45.35 24.02 11.37
C ASP A 141 46.10 22.80 10.81
N MET A 142 45.61 21.58 11.02
CA MET A 142 46.22 20.36 10.47
C MET A 142 46.14 20.27 8.94
N VAL A 143 45.01 20.67 8.35
CA VAL A 143 44.85 20.72 6.89
C VAL A 143 45.83 21.72 6.29
N ILE A 144 45.94 22.92 6.89
CA ILE A 144 46.85 23.96 6.40
C ILE A 144 48.31 23.54 6.57
N ASP A 145 48.68 22.91 7.69
CA ASP A 145 50.04 22.37 7.89
C ASP A 145 50.42 21.35 6.82
N SER A 146 49.48 20.46 6.46
CA SER A 146 49.67 19.50 5.37
C SER A 146 49.80 20.17 4.00
N MET A 147 49.04 21.24 3.75
CA MET A 147 49.11 22.01 2.49
C MET A 147 50.43 22.77 2.35
N VAL A 148 50.93 23.35 3.43
CA VAL A 148 52.24 24.03 3.45
C VAL A 148 53.36 23.00 3.28
N ALA A 149 53.30 21.86 3.97
CA ALA A 149 54.29 20.80 3.86
C ALA A 149 54.37 20.17 2.46
N SER A 150 53.25 20.11 1.74
CA SER A 150 53.18 19.62 0.35
C SER A 150 53.51 20.68 -0.71
N GLY A 151 53.77 21.94 -0.30
CA GLY A 151 54.07 23.05 -1.21
C GLY A 151 52.86 23.53 -2.01
N GLN A 152 51.64 23.20 -1.57
CA GLN A 152 50.39 23.68 -2.20
C GLN A 152 50.02 25.09 -1.75
N LEU A 153 50.47 25.50 -0.56
CA LEU A 153 50.19 26.80 0.04
C LEU A 153 51.48 27.46 0.52
N ASP A 154 51.68 28.73 0.16
CA ASP A 154 52.76 29.53 0.72
C ASP A 154 52.47 29.90 2.18
N ASP A 155 53.49 29.84 3.03
CA ASP A 155 53.36 30.10 4.48
C ASP A 155 52.80 31.51 4.80
N SER A 156 53.04 32.48 3.92
CA SER A 156 52.48 33.84 4.04
C SER A 156 50.93 33.91 3.94
N LEU A 157 50.31 32.92 3.31
CA LEU A 157 48.86 32.84 3.09
C LEU A 157 48.16 31.99 4.15
N ARG A 158 48.91 31.27 4.99
CA ARG A 158 48.40 30.42 6.09
C ARG A 158 47.32 31.10 6.92
N GLN A 159 47.61 32.30 7.42
CA GLN A 159 46.71 33.03 8.30
C GLN A 159 45.41 33.45 7.59
N LYS A 160 45.50 33.82 6.31
CA LYS A 160 44.33 34.23 5.52
C LYS A 160 43.41 33.04 5.19
N VAL A 161 43.98 31.87 4.89
CA VAL A 161 43.20 30.64 4.68
C VAL A 161 42.53 30.20 5.98
N ARG A 162 43.26 30.24 7.10
CA ARG A 162 42.71 29.94 8.43
C ARG A 162 41.52 30.84 8.77
N GLU A 163 41.65 32.14 8.54
CA GLU A 163 40.57 33.11 8.73
C GLU A 163 39.40 32.88 7.77
N ALA A 164 39.63 32.37 6.56
CA ALA A 164 38.57 32.04 5.61
C ALA A 164 37.75 30.80 6.06
N VAL A 165 38.42 29.75 6.52
CA VAL A 165 37.78 28.50 6.97
C VAL A 165 36.99 28.73 8.26
N LEU A 166 37.51 29.52 9.21
CA LEU A 166 36.87 29.76 10.52
C LEU A 166 35.79 30.85 10.52
N LYS A 167 35.38 31.34 9.34
CA LYS A 167 34.28 32.29 9.25
C LYS A 167 32.97 31.67 9.71
N ARG A 168 32.05 32.53 10.15
CA ARG A 168 30.75 32.08 10.64
C ARG A 168 29.94 31.47 9.48
N HIS A 169 29.37 30.29 9.74
CA HIS A 169 28.36 29.65 8.89
C HIS A 169 26.98 30.22 9.22
N HIS A 170 26.29 30.68 8.19
CA HIS A 170 24.97 31.26 8.30
C HIS A 170 23.92 30.31 7.72
N HIS A 171 23.12 29.76 8.63
CA HIS A 171 22.09 28.77 8.33
C HIS A 171 20.74 29.43 8.02
N GLN A 172 19.99 28.84 7.09
CA GLN A 172 18.77 29.46 6.54
C GLN A 172 17.69 29.77 7.60
N ASN A 173 17.59 28.99 8.67
CA ASN A 173 16.59 29.19 9.73
C ASN A 173 16.92 30.33 10.72
N GLU A 174 18.16 30.83 10.79
CA GLU A 174 18.50 31.97 11.66
C GLU A 174 17.73 33.24 11.27
N ARG A 175 17.39 33.42 9.97
CA ARG A 175 16.61 34.58 9.46
C ARG A 175 15.16 34.61 9.95
N LYS A 176 14.51 33.46 10.14
CA LYS A 176 13.10 33.40 10.57
C LYS A 176 12.89 33.82 12.03
N LEU A 177 13.93 33.66 12.86
CA LEU A 177 13.90 34.00 14.27
C LEU A 177 14.24 35.47 14.54
N SER A 178 15.11 36.09 13.74
CA SER A 178 15.43 37.52 13.86
C SER A 178 14.23 38.44 13.56
N ASN A 179 13.27 37.99 12.75
CA ASN A 179 12.11 38.78 12.33
C ASN A 179 10.80 38.46 13.10
N ARG A 180 10.85 37.78 14.25
CA ARG A 180 9.67 37.54 15.10
C ARG A 180 9.84 38.08 16.51
N PHE A 181 9.11 39.16 16.81
CA PHE A 181 8.68 39.49 18.18
C PHE A 181 7.96 38.29 18.83
N PRO A 182 8.01 38.13 20.17
CA PRO A 182 7.60 36.89 20.83
C PRO A 182 6.07 36.80 20.90
N LEU A 183 5.48 35.95 20.06
CA LEU A 183 4.03 35.66 20.07
C LEU A 183 3.76 34.39 20.87
N ALA A 184 3.50 34.60 22.16
CA ALA A 184 2.92 33.63 23.08
C ALA A 184 1.43 33.39 22.78
N VAL A 185 1.08 32.74 21.66
CA VAL A 185 -0.20 32.02 21.47
C VAL A 185 0.01 30.92 20.42
N ARG A 186 0.45 29.73 20.84
CA ARG A 186 0.21 28.47 20.10
C ARG A 186 0.39 27.20 20.95
N SER A 187 0.19 27.30 22.26
CA SER A 187 0.15 26.15 23.17
C SER A 187 -1.30 25.86 23.55
N LEU A 188 -2.00 25.07 22.72
CA LEU A 188 -3.30 24.46 23.06
C LEU A 188 -3.59 23.15 22.29
N ALA A 189 -2.71 22.70 21.39
CA ALA A 189 -2.89 21.46 20.61
C ALA A 189 -2.07 20.25 21.12
N ASP A 190 -1.22 20.40 22.14
CA ASP A 190 -0.28 19.35 22.58
C ASP A 190 -0.53 18.79 24.01
N ILE A 191 -1.70 19.03 24.60
CA ILE A 191 -2.07 18.49 25.93
C ILE A 191 -2.66 17.05 25.89
N GLY A 192 -2.68 16.40 24.72
CA GLY A 192 -3.41 15.13 24.52
C GLY A 192 -2.61 13.83 24.53
N LYS A 193 -1.29 13.81 24.80
CA LYS A 193 -0.48 12.58 24.71
C LYS A 193 0.40 12.33 25.93
N LYS A 194 -0.20 11.76 26.98
CA LYS A 194 0.48 10.90 27.96
C LYS A 194 -0.40 9.66 28.21
N HIS A 195 0.26 8.53 28.47
CA HIS A 195 -0.19 7.12 28.36
C HIS A 195 0.10 6.53 26.96
N SER A 196 0.94 5.52 26.76
CA SER A 196 1.67 4.62 27.68
C SER A 196 2.73 3.88 26.84
N ASP A 197 3.90 3.63 27.39
CA ASP A 197 4.60 2.33 27.33
C ASP A 197 5.85 2.39 28.25
N PRO A 198 5.86 1.67 29.39
CA PRO A 198 7.06 1.44 30.18
C PRO A 198 7.76 0.16 29.72
N LEU A 199 9.06 0.07 30.01
CA LEU A 199 9.96 -1.10 29.87
C LEU A 199 10.65 -1.25 28.51
N LEU A 200 11.84 -0.64 28.39
CA LEU A 200 13.09 -1.33 28.05
C LEU A 200 14.25 -0.31 28.05
N LEU A 201 14.70 0.09 29.24
CA LEU A 201 16.04 0.67 29.39
C LEU A 201 16.54 0.42 30.81
N GLU A 202 16.90 -0.84 31.04
CA GLU A 202 17.84 -1.21 32.09
C GLU A 202 19.01 -1.91 31.38
N ARG A 203 20.17 -1.23 31.33
CA ARG A 203 21.49 -1.79 31.71
C ARG A 203 22.67 -1.03 31.07
N SER A 204 23.45 -0.39 31.96
CA SER A 204 24.83 0.15 31.82
C SER A 204 24.94 1.52 31.13
N GLY A 205 25.52 2.58 31.69
CA GLY A 205 26.28 2.75 32.93
C GLY A 205 27.47 3.69 32.67
N LEU A 206 27.30 5.00 32.90
CA LEU A 206 28.39 5.90 33.29
C LEU A 206 27.81 7.15 33.96
N LEU A 207 27.95 7.16 35.28
CA LEU A 207 27.66 8.24 36.21
C LEU A 207 28.83 9.23 36.20
N VAL A 208 28.55 10.53 36.09
CA VAL A 208 29.20 11.53 36.94
C VAL A 208 28.11 12.44 37.49
N SER A 209 28.14 12.55 38.81
CA SER A 209 27.15 13.13 39.72
C SER A 209 27.17 14.65 39.78
N ALA A 210 26.02 15.24 40.07
CA ALA A 210 25.90 16.26 41.11
C ALA A 210 24.47 16.25 41.71
N GLY A 211 24.32 15.70 42.92
CA GLY A 211 23.28 16.13 43.86
C GLY A 211 23.63 17.54 44.37
N SER A 212 22.80 18.29 45.10
CA SER A 212 21.68 17.98 46.00
C SER A 212 21.16 19.31 46.59
N LEU A 213 20.00 19.26 47.28
CA LEU A 213 19.35 20.26 48.18
C LEU A 213 18.22 21.09 47.52
N SER A 214 16.94 20.72 47.71
CA SER A 214 16.01 21.13 48.81
C SER A 214 15.75 22.64 48.83
N GLY A 215 14.55 23.23 48.82
CA GLY A 215 13.17 22.78 48.90
C GLY A 215 12.29 24.03 49.13
N SER A 216 10.97 23.85 49.06
CA SER A 216 9.91 24.74 49.56
C SER A 216 9.40 25.90 48.68
N MET A 217 8.06 25.98 48.69
CA MET A 217 7.12 26.90 48.07
C MET A 217 7.15 28.29 48.73
N ASP A 218 6.97 29.38 47.99
CA ASP A 218 5.72 30.18 48.03
C ASP A 218 5.73 31.43 47.11
N ALA A 219 4.53 31.93 46.82
CA ALA A 219 4.13 32.85 45.77
C ALA A 219 4.45 34.36 45.99
N GLY A 220 4.47 35.15 44.90
CA GLY A 220 4.17 36.60 44.94
C GLY A 220 4.96 37.53 43.99
N ARG A 221 4.32 37.88 42.86
CA ARG A 221 4.31 39.12 42.01
C ARG A 221 5.32 40.30 42.17
N PRO A 222 5.46 41.17 41.12
CA PRO A 222 6.74 41.65 40.56
C PRO A 222 7.09 43.12 40.86
N SER A 223 8.37 43.51 40.72
CA SER A 223 8.79 44.89 40.39
C SER A 223 10.27 44.98 39.98
N GLU A 224 10.62 46.14 39.40
CA GLU A 224 11.65 46.44 38.40
C GLU A 224 13.11 46.63 38.88
N ASN A 225 14.01 46.55 37.89
CA ASN A 225 15.30 47.23 37.72
C ASN A 225 16.43 47.04 38.75
N ARG A 226 17.47 46.27 38.33
CA ARG A 226 18.88 46.60 38.62
C ARG A 226 19.84 45.99 37.60
N SER A 227 20.93 46.70 37.39
CA SER A 227 21.88 46.61 36.27
C SER A 227 23.19 45.85 36.61
N LYS A 228 23.70 45.10 35.60
CA LYS A 228 25.08 44.58 35.36
C LYS A 228 25.58 43.42 36.28
N PRO A 229 26.57 42.56 35.86
CA PRO A 229 27.53 42.68 34.75
C PRO A 229 27.77 41.41 33.86
N ASN A 230 28.59 41.59 32.83
CA ASN A 230 29.26 40.56 32.01
C ASN A 230 30.09 39.56 32.84
N SER A 231 29.98 38.28 32.53
CA SER A 231 31.12 37.35 32.49
C SER A 231 30.79 36.13 31.61
N LYS A 232 31.73 35.83 30.71
CA LYS A 232 31.71 34.80 29.68
C LYS A 232 31.79 33.37 30.25
N ASP A 233 31.45 32.45 29.34
CA ASP A 233 31.89 31.05 29.20
C ASP A 233 31.04 29.95 29.83
N GLY A 234 30.49 29.13 28.93
CA GLY A 234 29.66 27.95 29.19
C GLY A 234 28.63 27.75 28.08
N SER A 235 29.04 27.22 26.93
CA SER A 235 28.15 26.89 25.79
C SER A 235 27.28 25.67 26.11
N THR A 236 26.27 25.83 26.97
CA THR A 236 25.14 24.90 27.01
C THR A 236 24.27 25.17 25.79
N VAL A 237 24.17 24.17 24.90
CA VAL A 237 23.34 24.23 23.69
C VAL A 237 21.89 24.59 24.07
N ASP A 238 21.40 25.74 23.60
CA ASP A 238 19.99 26.12 23.67
C ASP A 238 19.18 25.19 22.73
N LEU A 239 18.85 23.98 23.20
CA LEU A 239 18.07 22.98 22.45
C LEU A 239 16.69 23.50 21.97
N SER A 240 16.24 24.66 22.47
CA SER A 240 14.98 25.30 22.08
C SER A 240 15.02 25.98 20.70
N LYS A 241 16.19 26.08 20.05
CA LYS A 241 16.37 26.77 18.75
C LYS A 241 16.41 25.85 17.52
N VAL A 242 16.41 24.52 17.70
CA VAL A 242 16.50 23.54 16.59
C VAL A 242 15.10 23.20 16.07
N ASP A 243 14.89 23.21 14.74
CA ASP A 243 13.63 22.79 14.13
C ASP A 243 13.44 21.27 14.27
N MET A 244 12.68 20.88 15.30
CA MET A 244 12.37 19.48 15.63
C MET A 244 11.65 18.72 14.49
N ASN A 245 11.10 19.42 13.49
CA ASN A 245 10.42 18.78 12.36
C ASN A 245 11.40 18.21 11.34
N PHE A 246 12.57 18.82 11.16
CA PHE A 246 13.61 18.31 10.26
C PHE A 246 14.44 17.22 10.92
N MET A 247 14.76 17.35 12.21
CA MET A 247 15.41 16.30 13.02
C MET A 247 14.69 14.95 12.96
N ARG A 248 13.35 14.94 12.90
CA ARG A 248 12.58 13.70 12.75
C ARG A 248 12.73 13.01 11.38
N LYS A 249 13.28 13.70 10.38
CA LYS A 249 13.50 13.16 9.02
C LYS A 249 14.85 12.46 8.88
N ILE A 250 15.81 12.76 9.76
CA ILE A 250 17.15 12.19 9.74
C ILE A 250 17.11 10.85 10.52
N PRO A 251 17.68 9.77 9.96
CA PRO A 251 17.78 8.48 10.65
C PRO A 251 18.56 8.57 11.97
N PRO A 252 18.19 7.78 12.99
CA PRO A 252 18.95 7.74 14.23
C PRO A 252 20.34 7.15 13.98
N GLY A 253 21.40 7.89 14.36
CA GLY A 253 22.79 7.49 14.14
C GLY A 253 23.38 7.92 12.78
N ALA A 254 22.72 8.83 12.07
CA ALA A 254 23.30 9.45 10.87
C ALA A 254 24.54 10.29 11.21
N GLU A 255 25.47 10.38 10.26
CA GLU A 255 26.66 11.23 10.31
C GLU A 255 26.58 12.33 9.23
N ALA A 256 27.33 13.42 9.39
CA ALA A 256 27.33 14.54 8.46
C ALA A 256 28.55 14.56 7.53
N SER A 257 28.33 14.98 6.28
CA SER A 257 29.36 15.27 5.28
C SER A 257 29.26 16.75 4.89
N ASN A 258 30.23 17.55 5.30
CA ASN A 258 30.24 18.99 5.02
C ASN A 258 31.07 19.29 3.76
N VAL A 259 30.49 20.02 2.81
CA VAL A 259 31.14 20.44 1.57
C VAL A 259 31.24 21.96 1.59
N LEU A 260 32.46 22.48 1.66
CA LEU A 260 32.77 23.90 1.77
C LEU A 260 33.44 24.40 0.49
N VAL A 261 32.79 25.31 -0.22
CA VAL A 261 33.27 25.85 -1.50
C VAL A 261 33.32 27.37 -1.49
N GLY A 262 34.40 27.99 -1.97
CA GLY A 262 34.51 29.45 -1.94
C GLY A 262 35.49 30.08 -2.90
N GLU A 263 35.22 31.35 -3.25
CA GLU A 263 36.16 32.23 -3.94
C GLU A 263 36.88 33.16 -2.94
N VAL A 264 38.18 33.35 -3.13
CA VAL A 264 39.01 34.28 -2.36
C VAL A 264 39.94 35.08 -3.27
N ASP A 265 40.32 36.29 -2.85
CA ASP A 265 41.16 37.23 -3.61
C ASP A 265 42.66 36.97 -3.49
N PHE A 266 43.08 36.29 -2.43
CA PHE A 266 44.50 36.12 -2.10
C PHE A 266 45.12 34.82 -2.60
N LEU A 267 44.35 33.92 -3.23
CA LEU A 267 44.86 32.68 -3.81
C LEU A 267 44.99 32.81 -5.32
N ASP A 268 46.17 32.49 -5.86
CA ASP A 268 46.39 32.42 -7.32
C ASP A 268 46.01 31.04 -7.90
N ARG A 269 45.96 30.01 -7.06
CA ARG A 269 45.63 28.63 -7.42
C ARG A 269 44.62 28.05 -6.43
N PRO A 270 43.71 27.16 -6.88
CA PRO A 270 42.74 26.53 -5.99
C PRO A 270 43.43 25.56 -5.02
N ILE A 271 43.00 25.57 -3.76
CA ILE A 271 43.38 24.61 -2.74
C ILE A 271 42.22 23.65 -2.49
N ILE A 272 42.54 22.36 -2.35
CA ILE A 272 41.57 21.30 -2.15
C ILE A 272 42.00 20.45 -0.96
N ALA A 273 41.07 20.18 -0.04
CA ALA A 273 41.22 19.20 1.02
C ALA A 273 40.04 18.23 1.04
N PHE A 274 40.32 16.93 1.14
CA PHE A 274 39.34 15.92 1.54
C PHE A 274 39.78 15.31 2.85
N VAL A 275 38.91 15.37 3.86
CA VAL A 275 39.20 14.93 5.22
C VAL A 275 38.16 13.90 5.67
N ARG A 276 38.63 12.76 6.17
CA ARG A 276 37.84 11.79 6.94
C ARG A 276 38.27 11.84 8.40
N LEU A 277 37.36 12.17 9.30
CA LEU A 277 37.61 12.20 10.75
C LEU A 277 37.47 10.80 11.36
N SER A 278 38.25 10.50 12.40
CA SER A 278 38.07 9.33 13.26
C SER A 278 38.30 9.70 14.72
N PRO A 279 37.29 9.70 15.62
CA PRO A 279 35.86 9.41 15.43
C PRO A 279 35.08 10.57 14.74
N ALA A 280 33.79 10.38 14.45
CA ALA A 280 32.92 11.48 14.00
C ALA A 280 32.69 12.50 15.13
N VAL A 281 32.76 13.79 14.83
CA VAL A 281 32.78 14.86 15.85
C VAL A 281 31.68 15.89 15.59
N LEU A 282 31.01 16.32 16.66
CA LEU A 282 29.99 17.36 16.59
C LEU A 282 30.65 18.75 16.50
N LEU A 283 30.81 19.26 15.27
CA LEU A 283 31.38 20.57 15.02
C LEU A 283 30.32 21.66 15.23
N THR A 284 30.43 22.39 16.35
CA THR A 284 29.44 23.41 16.73
C THR A 284 29.41 24.56 15.71
N GLY A 285 28.25 24.79 15.12
CA GLY A 285 28.01 25.89 14.20
C GLY A 285 28.30 25.58 12.73
N LEU A 286 28.93 24.44 12.41
CA LEU A 286 29.21 24.05 11.03
C LEU A 286 27.96 23.53 10.30
N THR A 287 27.14 22.72 10.96
CA THR A 287 25.89 22.17 10.41
C THR A 287 24.66 22.86 11.01
N GLU A 288 23.58 22.99 10.23
CA GLU A 288 22.29 23.49 10.75
C GLU A 288 21.75 22.59 11.90
N VAL A 289 22.04 21.30 11.80
CA VAL A 289 21.50 20.24 12.64
C VAL A 289 22.60 19.61 13.50
N PRO A 290 22.35 19.24 14.77
CA PRO A 290 23.38 18.66 15.64
C PRO A 290 23.67 17.19 15.29
N VAL A 291 24.25 16.95 14.11
CA VAL A 291 24.71 15.66 13.60
C VAL A 291 26.25 15.66 13.61
N PRO A 292 26.92 14.59 14.07
CA PRO A 292 28.37 14.54 14.09
C PRO A 292 28.94 14.49 12.67
N THR A 293 29.91 15.35 12.35
CA THR A 293 30.60 15.41 11.07
C THR A 293 31.65 14.29 10.99
N ARG A 294 31.62 13.53 9.89
CA ARG A 294 32.60 12.48 9.56
C ARG A 294 33.49 12.87 8.40
N PHE A 295 32.92 13.53 7.39
CA PHE A 295 33.63 13.93 6.17
C PHE A 295 33.59 15.45 6.01
N LEU A 296 34.71 16.02 5.57
CA LEU A 296 34.83 17.42 5.22
C LEU A 296 35.55 17.55 3.88
N PHE A 297 34.92 18.23 2.92
CA PHE A 297 35.53 18.61 1.65
C PHE A 297 35.66 20.12 1.60
N LEU A 298 36.87 20.63 1.35
CA LEU A 298 37.16 22.06 1.24
C LEU A 298 37.73 22.38 -0.13
N LEU A 299 37.14 23.34 -0.82
CA LEU A 299 37.60 23.89 -2.09
C LEU A 299 37.60 25.42 -2.02
N LEU A 300 38.77 26.04 -1.99
CA LEU A 300 38.91 27.50 -2.07
C LEU A 300 39.74 27.86 -3.30
N GLY A 301 39.30 28.82 -4.10
CA GLY A 301 40.02 29.22 -5.31
C GLY A 301 39.94 30.70 -5.66
N PRO A 302 40.70 31.15 -6.69
CA PRO A 302 40.67 32.53 -7.17
C PRO A 302 39.29 32.94 -7.68
N TYR A 303 39.02 34.25 -7.66
CA TYR A 303 37.83 34.85 -8.26
C TYR A 303 37.68 34.57 -9.76
N GLY A 304 36.42 34.43 -10.20
CA GLY A 304 36.03 34.27 -11.60
C GLY A 304 35.61 32.85 -11.98
N LYS A 305 35.60 31.92 -11.02
CA LYS A 305 35.25 30.50 -11.19
C LYS A 305 34.21 29.98 -10.19
N GLY A 306 33.51 30.87 -9.49
CA GLY A 306 32.50 30.57 -8.49
C GLY A 306 31.47 29.52 -8.91
N PRO A 307 30.78 29.66 -10.07
CA PRO A 307 29.82 28.65 -10.50
C PRO A 307 30.47 27.30 -10.79
N GLN A 308 31.72 27.28 -11.26
CA GLN A 308 32.46 26.05 -11.48
C GLN A 308 32.78 25.35 -10.16
N TYR A 309 33.20 26.10 -9.13
CA TYR A 309 33.45 25.54 -7.81
C TYR A 309 32.16 25.02 -7.17
N HIS A 310 31.05 25.76 -7.32
CA HIS A 310 29.73 25.31 -6.87
C HIS A 310 29.35 23.96 -7.49
N GLU A 311 29.49 23.81 -8.80
CA GLU A 311 29.21 22.54 -9.49
C GLU A 311 30.13 21.39 -9.05
N ILE A 312 31.41 21.67 -8.73
CA ILE A 312 32.33 20.67 -8.15
C ILE A 312 31.86 20.26 -6.75
N GLY A 313 31.43 21.22 -5.92
CA GLY A 313 30.85 20.97 -4.60
C GLY A 313 29.58 20.13 -4.67
N ARG A 314 28.63 20.50 -5.54
CA ARG A 314 27.41 19.72 -5.82
C ARG A 314 27.72 18.30 -6.29
N SER A 315 28.74 18.14 -7.13
CA SER A 315 29.18 16.82 -7.62
C SER A 315 29.72 15.95 -6.49
N MET A 316 30.53 16.53 -5.59
CA MET A 316 31.04 15.83 -4.41
C MET A 316 29.91 15.47 -3.45
N ALA A 317 28.99 16.40 -3.20
CA ALA A 317 27.87 16.17 -2.30
C ALA A 317 26.96 15.04 -2.80
N THR A 318 26.70 15.01 -4.11
CA THR A 318 25.91 13.95 -4.75
C THR A 318 26.63 12.60 -4.73
N LEU A 319 27.95 12.56 -4.95
CA LEU A 319 28.73 11.32 -4.82
C LEU A 319 28.65 10.73 -3.41
N MET A 320 28.68 11.56 -2.37
CA MET A 320 28.55 11.11 -0.98
C MET A 320 27.17 10.48 -0.67
N THR A 321 26.15 10.74 -1.49
CA THR A 321 24.82 10.10 -1.35
C THR A 321 24.70 8.75 -2.06
N ASP A 322 25.62 8.42 -2.98
CA ASP A 322 25.63 7.12 -3.64
C ASP A 322 26.12 6.05 -2.66
N GLU A 323 25.36 4.96 -2.49
CA GLU A 323 25.68 3.96 -1.46
C GLU A 323 27.06 3.33 -1.65
N ILE A 324 27.57 3.25 -2.88
CA ILE A 324 28.84 2.59 -3.15
C ILE A 324 30.02 3.51 -2.98
N PHE A 325 29.95 4.73 -3.51
CA PHE A 325 31.00 5.71 -3.23
C PHE A 325 31.08 6.01 -1.73
N HIS A 326 29.93 6.12 -1.07
CA HIS A 326 29.80 6.19 0.38
C HIS A 326 30.56 5.05 1.09
N ASP A 327 30.24 3.79 0.78
CA ASP A 327 30.87 2.64 1.42
C ASP A 327 32.39 2.59 1.14
N VAL A 328 32.81 3.00 -0.06
CA VAL A 328 34.23 3.17 -0.41
C VAL A 328 34.89 4.27 0.41
N ALA A 329 34.25 5.41 0.62
CA ALA A 329 34.81 6.53 1.40
C ALA A 329 35.05 6.14 2.87
N TYR A 330 34.19 5.30 3.46
CA TYR A 330 34.44 4.72 4.79
C TYR A 330 35.61 3.74 4.78
N LYS A 331 35.75 2.89 3.76
CA LYS A 331 36.78 1.84 3.72
C LYS A 331 38.12 2.26 3.08
N ALA A 332 38.18 3.41 2.42
CA ALA A 332 39.35 3.86 1.67
C ALA A 332 40.60 3.94 2.56
N LYS A 333 41.73 3.40 2.09
CA LYS A 333 43.02 3.47 2.79
C LYS A 333 43.93 4.51 2.16
N ASP A 334 43.82 4.69 0.85
CA ASP A 334 44.62 5.63 0.07
C ASP A 334 43.77 6.47 -0.89
N ARG A 335 44.33 7.57 -1.42
CA ARG A 335 43.69 8.42 -2.43
C ARG A 335 43.23 7.66 -3.68
N ALA A 336 43.94 6.57 -4.03
CA ALA A 336 43.65 5.76 -5.20
C ALA A 336 42.33 4.99 -5.07
N ASP A 337 41.90 4.68 -3.84
CA ASP A 337 40.63 3.98 -3.59
C ASP A 337 39.44 4.92 -3.80
N LEU A 338 39.56 6.18 -3.35
CA LEU A 338 38.57 7.22 -3.63
C LEU A 338 38.45 7.48 -5.13
N LEU A 339 39.57 7.59 -5.85
CA LEU A 339 39.56 7.75 -7.31
C LEU A 339 38.89 6.57 -8.02
N SER A 340 39.13 5.35 -7.55
CA SER A 340 38.47 4.15 -8.08
C SER A 340 36.96 4.18 -7.85
N GLY A 341 36.51 4.72 -6.71
CA GLY A 341 35.10 4.96 -6.43
C GLY A 341 34.46 5.98 -7.36
N ILE A 342 35.17 7.05 -7.72
CA ILE A 342 34.68 8.05 -8.70
C ILE A 342 34.61 7.44 -10.10
N ASP A 343 35.65 6.68 -10.50
CA ASP A 343 35.69 6.03 -11.81
C ASP A 343 34.54 5.00 -11.94
N GLU A 344 34.25 4.22 -10.89
CA GLU A 344 33.09 3.31 -10.84
C GLU A 344 31.73 4.03 -10.84
N PHE A 345 31.67 5.27 -10.35
CA PHE A 345 30.48 6.09 -10.51
C PHE A 345 30.33 6.56 -11.96
N LEU A 346 31.41 7.09 -12.56
CA LEU A 346 31.43 7.57 -13.94
C LEU A 346 31.04 6.49 -14.96
N ASP A 347 31.47 5.25 -14.78
CA ASP A 347 31.13 4.12 -15.66
C ASP A 347 29.62 3.82 -15.74
N GLN A 348 28.84 4.31 -14.76
CA GLN A 348 27.40 4.06 -14.65
C GLN A 348 26.52 5.29 -14.87
N VAL A 349 27.13 6.47 -15.00
CA VAL A 349 26.39 7.71 -15.26
C VAL A 349 25.81 7.68 -16.67
N THR A 350 24.51 7.93 -16.77
CA THR A 350 23.84 8.14 -18.04
C THR A 350 23.96 9.61 -18.46
N VAL A 351 24.58 9.86 -19.61
CA VAL A 351 24.73 11.22 -20.15
C VAL A 351 23.50 11.60 -20.96
N LEU A 352 22.89 12.74 -20.62
CA LEU A 352 21.79 13.32 -21.38
C LEU A 352 22.34 14.32 -22.41
N PRO A 353 21.90 14.25 -23.69
CA PRO A 353 22.33 15.20 -24.70
C PRO A 353 21.75 16.61 -24.44
N PRO A 354 22.54 17.68 -24.61
CA PRO A 354 22.12 19.05 -24.26
C PRO A 354 21.07 19.66 -25.19
N GLY A 355 20.76 19.03 -26.34
CA GLY A 355 19.84 19.57 -27.35
C GLY A 355 18.35 19.29 -27.10
N GLU A 356 18.02 18.31 -26.26
CA GLU A 356 16.64 17.86 -26.01
C GLU A 356 16.22 18.01 -24.54
N TRP A 357 17.16 18.40 -23.67
CA TRP A 357 16.95 18.48 -22.23
C TRP A 357 17.39 19.83 -21.70
N ASP A 358 16.51 20.50 -20.93
CA ASP A 358 16.85 21.74 -20.23
C ASP A 358 17.39 21.40 -18.82
N PRO A 359 18.65 21.75 -18.49
CA PRO A 359 19.27 21.48 -17.19
C PRO A 359 18.52 22.11 -16.00
N THR A 360 17.67 23.11 -16.23
CA THR A 360 16.87 23.76 -15.18
C THR A 360 15.59 22.99 -14.82
N ILE A 361 15.19 22.01 -15.64
CA ILE A 361 14.03 21.17 -15.37
C ILE A 361 14.40 20.14 -14.29
N ARG A 362 13.80 20.31 -13.11
CA ARG A 362 13.95 19.41 -11.97
C ARG A 362 13.21 18.09 -12.20
N ILE A 363 13.96 16.98 -12.19
CA ILE A 363 13.40 15.64 -12.35
C ILE A 363 12.78 15.19 -11.02
N GLU A 364 11.48 14.89 -11.03
CA GLU A 364 10.82 14.36 -9.84
C GLU A 364 11.38 12.96 -9.49
N PRO A 365 11.61 12.67 -8.20
CA PRO A 365 12.20 11.41 -7.78
C PRO A 365 11.34 10.20 -8.16
N PRO A 366 11.95 9.06 -8.54
CA PRO A 366 11.21 7.87 -8.94
C PRO A 366 10.43 7.26 -7.76
N LYS A 367 9.28 6.66 -8.06
CA LYS A 367 8.39 6.06 -7.04
C LYS A 367 9.02 4.89 -6.27
N ASN A 368 9.95 4.18 -6.90
CA ASN A 368 10.77 3.13 -6.29
C ASN A 368 12.20 3.30 -6.80
N VAL A 369 13.16 3.41 -5.89
CA VAL A 369 14.58 3.41 -6.23
C VAL A 369 15.01 1.95 -6.49
N PRO A 370 15.60 1.62 -7.65
CA PRO A 370 16.13 0.29 -7.92
C PRO A 370 17.15 -0.13 -6.86
N SER A 371 17.17 -1.41 -6.47
CA SER A 371 18.16 -1.90 -5.52
C SER A 371 19.56 -1.93 -6.14
N GLN A 372 20.53 -1.26 -5.52
CA GLN A 372 21.93 -1.30 -5.95
C GLN A 372 22.67 -2.60 -5.58
N MET A 373 21.96 -3.63 -5.08
CA MET A 373 22.55 -4.93 -4.71
C MET A 373 23.30 -5.62 -5.86
N LYS A 374 22.85 -5.47 -7.12
CA LYS A 374 23.59 -5.97 -8.30
C LYS A 374 24.98 -5.33 -8.44
N ARG A 375 25.15 -4.11 -7.94
CA ARG A 375 26.41 -3.35 -7.97
C ARG A 375 27.34 -3.71 -6.80
N LYS A 376 26.80 -4.24 -5.69
CA LYS A 376 27.56 -4.74 -4.53
C LYS A 376 28.02 -6.21 -4.66
N GLY A 377 27.53 -6.96 -5.65
CA GLY A 377 27.88 -8.36 -5.89
C GLY A 377 29.09 -8.55 -6.82
N LEU A 378 29.82 -9.66 -6.65
CA LEU A 378 30.87 -10.10 -7.58
C LEU A 378 30.25 -10.44 -8.94
N SER A 379 30.45 -9.59 -9.94
CA SER A 379 30.21 -9.94 -11.33
C SER A 379 31.33 -10.86 -11.81
N GLN A 380 31.02 -12.14 -12.06
CA GLN A 380 31.93 -13.05 -12.75
C GLN A 380 32.31 -12.45 -14.12
N ALA A 381 33.59 -12.14 -14.30
CA ALA A 381 34.14 -11.81 -15.60
C ALA A 381 35.14 -12.91 -16.01
N ASN A 382 34.81 -13.63 -17.09
CA ASN A 382 35.73 -13.72 -18.21
C ASN A 382 34.98 -14.07 -19.49
N GLY A 383 35.20 -13.23 -20.51
CA GLY A 383 34.73 -13.46 -21.86
C GLY A 383 35.41 -14.68 -22.48
N MET A 384 34.65 -15.74 -22.63
CA MET A 384 34.72 -16.64 -23.77
C MET A 384 33.27 -16.96 -24.14
N ALA A 385 32.92 -16.77 -25.40
CA ALA A 385 31.59 -17.05 -25.90
C ALA A 385 31.20 -18.52 -25.62
N SER A 386 30.32 -18.73 -24.65
CA SER A 386 29.55 -19.95 -24.49
C SER A 386 28.11 -19.54 -24.25
N SER A 387 27.26 -19.90 -25.23
CA SER A 387 25.79 -20.01 -25.19
C SER A 387 25.07 -19.07 -24.23
N ALA A 388 24.30 -18.14 -24.79
CA ALA A 388 23.22 -17.43 -24.11
C ALA A 388 22.52 -18.34 -23.09
N GLU A 389 22.86 -18.16 -21.82
CA GLU A 389 21.89 -18.41 -20.78
C GLU A 389 20.80 -17.36 -21.00
N PRO A 390 19.51 -17.77 -21.07
CA PRO A 390 18.46 -16.78 -21.12
C PRO A 390 18.61 -15.88 -19.87
N PRO A 391 18.20 -14.60 -19.96
CA PRO A 391 18.08 -13.79 -18.75
C PRO A 391 17.32 -14.62 -17.74
N GLU A 392 17.77 -14.64 -16.47
CA GLU A 392 17.01 -15.23 -15.37
C GLU A 392 15.55 -14.84 -15.57
N GLU A 393 14.77 -15.78 -16.10
CA GLU A 393 13.33 -15.68 -16.08
C GLU A 393 13.06 -15.53 -14.60
N GLU A 394 12.42 -14.41 -14.22
CA GLU A 394 11.77 -14.30 -12.93
C GLU A 394 11.17 -15.66 -12.66
N GLU A 395 11.71 -16.41 -11.68
CA GLU A 395 11.22 -17.74 -11.32
C GLU A 395 9.76 -17.57 -10.90
N HIS A 396 8.90 -17.61 -11.89
CA HIS A 396 7.50 -17.83 -11.77
C HIS A 396 7.43 -19.32 -11.42
N HIS A 397 6.70 -19.59 -10.33
CA HIS A 397 6.22 -20.90 -9.91
C HIS A 397 7.10 -21.70 -8.94
N ALA A 398 7.20 -21.20 -7.70
CA ALA A 398 6.52 -21.81 -6.54
C ALA A 398 7.34 -21.55 -5.27
N GLY A 399 6.76 -20.79 -4.32
CA GLY A 399 7.26 -20.87 -2.94
C GLY A 399 7.18 -22.33 -2.44
N PRO A 400 7.92 -22.70 -1.37
CA PRO A 400 7.85 -24.04 -0.74
C PRO A 400 6.46 -24.43 -0.21
N GLU A 401 5.45 -23.58 -0.45
CA GLU A 401 4.05 -23.68 -0.05
C GLU A 401 3.20 -24.47 -1.06
N LEU A 402 3.64 -24.61 -2.32
CA LEU A 402 2.89 -25.27 -3.40
C LEU A 402 3.56 -26.57 -3.92
N GLN A 403 4.65 -27.01 -3.28
CA GLN A 403 5.32 -28.26 -3.65
C GLN A 403 4.50 -29.47 -3.21
N ARG A 404 4.32 -30.41 -4.13
CA ARG A 404 3.55 -31.63 -3.90
C ARG A 404 4.22 -32.48 -2.81
N THR A 405 3.53 -32.66 -1.70
CA THR A 405 4.07 -33.32 -0.50
C THR A 405 4.05 -34.85 -0.56
N GLY A 406 3.27 -35.43 -1.48
CA GLY A 406 3.19 -36.88 -1.72
C GLY A 406 2.55 -37.69 -0.59
N ARG A 407 2.03 -37.04 0.45
CA ARG A 407 1.27 -37.65 1.57
C ARG A 407 -0.17 -37.17 1.53
N VAL A 408 -1.12 -38.06 1.83
CA VAL A 408 -2.55 -37.68 1.97
C VAL A 408 -2.67 -36.62 3.07
N PHE A 409 -3.30 -35.48 2.77
CA PHE A 409 -3.39 -34.29 3.63
C PHE A 409 -2.04 -33.62 4.00
N GLY A 410 -0.95 -33.92 3.30
CA GLY A 410 0.37 -33.35 3.58
C GLY A 410 0.41 -31.83 3.45
N GLY A 411 -0.16 -31.28 2.36
CA GLY A 411 -0.26 -29.83 2.14
C GLY A 411 -1.08 -29.12 3.22
N LEU A 412 -2.23 -29.68 3.58
CA LEU A 412 -3.12 -29.13 4.62
C LEU A 412 -2.43 -29.01 5.99
N VAL A 413 -1.70 -30.04 6.42
CA VAL A 413 -0.99 -30.02 7.70
C VAL A 413 0.09 -28.95 7.72
N ASN A 414 0.78 -28.73 6.60
CA ASN A 414 1.79 -27.68 6.46
C ASN A 414 1.17 -26.28 6.54
N ASP A 415 0.02 -26.07 5.88
CA ASP A 415 -0.73 -24.81 5.92
C ASP A 415 -1.17 -24.46 7.36
N VAL A 416 -1.75 -25.42 8.07
CA VAL A 416 -2.17 -25.24 9.48
C VAL A 416 -0.98 -24.94 10.38
N LYS A 417 0.13 -25.69 10.24
CA LYS A 417 1.33 -25.50 11.05
C LYS A 417 1.95 -24.12 10.84
N ARG A 418 1.88 -23.56 9.64
CA ARG A 418 2.40 -22.22 9.32
C ARG A 418 1.53 -21.10 9.91
N LYS A 419 0.21 -21.26 9.92
CA LYS A 419 -0.73 -20.21 10.34
C LYS A 419 -1.11 -20.22 11.83
N ALA A 420 -1.06 -21.38 12.49
CA ALA A 420 -1.37 -21.51 13.92
C ALA A 420 -0.71 -20.46 14.84
N PRO A 421 0.60 -20.11 14.72
CA PRO A 421 1.21 -19.14 15.63
C PRO A 421 0.74 -17.70 15.41
N PHE A 422 0.24 -17.35 14.22
CA PHE A 422 -0.17 -15.98 13.89
C PHE A 422 -1.62 -15.66 14.28
N TYR A 423 -2.41 -16.66 14.69
CA TYR A 423 -3.83 -16.49 14.97
C TYR A 423 -4.14 -15.41 16.02
N TRP A 424 -3.36 -15.35 17.09
CA TRP A 424 -3.56 -14.33 18.14
C TRP A 424 -3.11 -12.94 17.68
N SER A 425 -2.05 -12.86 16.87
CA SER A 425 -1.59 -11.61 16.25
C SER A 425 -2.68 -11.01 15.36
N ASP A 426 -3.39 -11.85 14.59
CA ASP A 426 -4.45 -11.40 13.68
C ASP A 426 -5.63 -10.68 14.38
N ILE A 427 -5.89 -11.01 15.65
CA ILE A 427 -6.95 -10.38 16.46
C ILE A 427 -6.47 -9.04 17.00
N VAL A 428 -5.23 -8.98 17.49
CA VAL A 428 -4.63 -7.74 18.04
C VAL A 428 -4.42 -6.69 16.94
N ASP A 429 -3.98 -7.12 15.75
CA ASP A 429 -3.75 -6.25 14.59
C ASP A 429 -5.05 -5.60 14.05
N GLY A 430 -6.23 -6.18 14.38
CA GLY A 430 -7.54 -5.71 13.94
C GLY A 430 -8.11 -4.51 14.71
N LEU A 431 -7.54 -4.13 15.85
CA LEU A 431 -8.08 -3.10 16.77
C LEU A 431 -7.69 -1.66 16.40
N SER A 432 -7.76 -1.31 15.10
CA SER A 432 -7.43 0.04 14.60
C SER A 432 -8.62 0.78 14.01
N LEU A 433 -8.60 2.13 14.06
CA LEU A 433 -9.68 2.98 13.52
C LEU A 433 -9.94 2.71 12.01
N GLN A 434 -8.87 2.42 11.25
CA GLN A 434 -8.97 2.04 9.84
C GLN A 434 -9.80 0.76 9.65
N CYS A 435 -9.68 -0.22 10.55
CA CYS A 435 -10.45 -1.47 10.46
C CYS A 435 -11.95 -1.23 10.65
N VAL A 436 -12.34 -0.31 11.53
CA VAL A 436 -13.75 0.07 11.71
C VAL A 436 -14.32 0.69 10.43
N ALA A 437 -13.56 1.56 9.78
CA ALA A 437 -13.95 2.15 8.49
C ALA A 437 -14.12 1.09 7.40
N SER A 438 -13.16 0.15 7.30
CA SER A 438 -13.24 -0.98 6.38
C SER A 438 -14.46 -1.87 6.63
N VAL A 439 -14.80 -2.17 7.90
CA VAL A 439 -15.97 -2.98 8.25
C VAL A 439 -17.27 -2.34 7.76
N LEU A 440 -17.46 -1.04 8.01
CA LEU A 440 -18.68 -0.34 7.61
C LEU A 440 -18.81 -0.22 6.09
N PHE A 441 -17.70 0.09 5.40
CA PHE A 441 -17.67 0.13 3.95
C PHE A 441 -18.00 -1.24 3.33
N LEU A 442 -17.32 -2.29 3.77
CA LEU A 442 -17.48 -3.63 3.22
C LEU A 442 -18.83 -4.24 3.58
N TYR A 443 -19.41 -3.91 4.74
CA TYR A 443 -20.77 -4.31 5.07
C TYR A 443 -21.77 -3.84 4.00
N CYS A 444 -21.76 -2.56 3.63
CA CYS A 444 -22.64 -2.04 2.58
C CYS A 444 -22.32 -2.66 1.21
N ALA A 445 -21.04 -2.86 0.91
CA ALA A 445 -20.59 -3.44 -0.36
C ALA A 445 -20.96 -4.94 -0.51
N CYS A 446 -20.90 -5.72 0.57
CA CYS A 446 -21.20 -7.16 0.56
C CYS A 446 -22.70 -7.43 0.65
N MET A 447 -23.47 -6.54 1.27
CA MET A 447 -24.91 -6.72 1.42
C MET A 447 -25.66 -6.64 0.09
N SER A 448 -25.31 -5.69 -0.78
CA SER A 448 -26.03 -5.46 -2.03
C SER A 448 -25.97 -6.67 -3.00
N PRO A 449 -24.81 -7.31 -3.26
CA PRO A 449 -24.76 -8.47 -4.14
C PRO A 449 -25.53 -9.65 -3.56
N VAL A 450 -25.46 -9.84 -2.24
CA VAL A 450 -26.15 -10.94 -1.57
C VAL A 450 -27.67 -10.80 -1.70
N ILE A 451 -28.21 -9.58 -1.56
CA ILE A 451 -29.66 -9.36 -1.71
C ILE A 451 -30.08 -9.38 -3.16
N THR A 452 -29.32 -8.76 -4.07
CA THR A 452 -29.66 -8.76 -5.49
C THR A 452 -29.62 -10.16 -6.08
N PHE A 453 -28.57 -10.96 -5.79
CA PHE A 453 -28.51 -12.36 -6.21
C PHE A 453 -29.55 -13.23 -5.50
N GLY A 454 -29.83 -12.98 -4.22
CA GLY A 454 -30.91 -13.68 -3.51
C GLY A 454 -32.31 -13.39 -4.08
N GLY A 455 -32.55 -12.16 -4.54
CA GLY A 455 -33.79 -11.77 -5.22
C GLY A 455 -33.92 -12.40 -6.61
N LEU A 456 -32.86 -12.37 -7.43
CA LEU A 456 -32.82 -13.03 -8.74
C LEU A 456 -32.97 -14.54 -8.63
N LEU A 457 -32.42 -15.15 -7.58
CA LEU A 457 -32.58 -16.56 -7.28
C LEU A 457 -34.03 -16.87 -6.83
N GLY A 458 -34.65 -15.98 -6.06
CA GLY A 458 -36.05 -16.07 -5.67
C GLY A 458 -37.01 -16.04 -6.86
N GLU A 459 -36.78 -15.13 -7.80
CA GLU A 459 -37.56 -15.04 -9.03
C GLU A 459 -37.38 -16.30 -9.91
N ALA A 460 -36.13 -16.74 -10.08
CA ALA A 460 -35.84 -17.90 -10.92
C ALA A 460 -36.32 -19.24 -10.33
N THR A 461 -36.37 -19.38 -9.01
CA THR A 461 -36.73 -20.64 -8.33
C THR A 461 -38.17 -20.71 -7.83
N ARG A 462 -39.04 -19.78 -8.28
CA ARG A 462 -40.42 -19.61 -7.79
C ARG A 462 -40.50 -19.54 -6.28
N SER A 463 -39.66 -18.70 -5.66
CA SER A 463 -39.59 -18.47 -4.20
C SER A 463 -39.20 -19.68 -3.33
N ASN A 464 -38.57 -20.71 -3.91
CA ASN A 464 -38.00 -21.83 -3.13
C ASN A 464 -36.73 -21.44 -2.35
N ILE A 465 -35.94 -20.50 -2.86
CA ILE A 465 -34.80 -19.87 -2.18
C ILE A 465 -34.87 -18.37 -2.46
N SER A 466 -34.89 -17.53 -1.43
CA SER A 466 -35.05 -16.08 -1.57
C SER A 466 -33.88 -15.30 -0.92
N ALA A 467 -34.08 -13.99 -0.75
CA ALA A 467 -33.09 -13.08 -0.19
C ALA A 467 -32.73 -13.38 1.28
N ILE A 468 -33.66 -13.93 2.09
CA ILE A 468 -33.39 -14.24 3.51
C ILE A 468 -32.45 -15.42 3.65
N GLU A 469 -32.69 -16.52 2.93
CA GLU A 469 -31.80 -17.68 2.94
C GLU A 469 -30.41 -17.32 2.42
N SER A 470 -30.35 -16.40 1.46
CA SER A 470 -29.09 -15.85 0.93
C SER A 470 -28.34 -15.02 1.98
N LEU A 471 -29.03 -14.14 2.70
CA LEU A 471 -28.41 -13.32 3.74
C LEU A 471 -27.90 -14.18 4.93
N PHE A 472 -28.72 -15.13 5.37
CA PHE A 472 -28.35 -16.05 6.44
C PHE A 472 -27.21 -16.97 6.04
N GLY A 473 -27.25 -17.53 4.82
CA GLY A 473 -26.17 -18.37 4.30
C GLY A 473 -24.86 -17.60 4.16
N ALA A 474 -24.90 -16.35 3.71
CA ALA A 474 -23.70 -15.52 3.61
C ALA A 474 -23.10 -15.19 4.99
N SER A 475 -23.94 -14.90 5.99
CA SER A 475 -23.49 -14.67 7.37
C SER A 475 -22.82 -15.91 7.96
N LEU A 476 -23.47 -17.07 7.87
CA LEU A 476 -22.97 -18.33 8.44
C LEU A 476 -21.65 -18.77 7.79
N THR A 477 -21.62 -18.80 6.45
CA THR A 477 -20.42 -19.19 5.69
C THR A 477 -19.28 -18.21 5.86
N GLY A 478 -19.57 -16.91 5.84
CA GLY A 478 -18.57 -15.88 5.97
C GLY A 478 -17.92 -15.81 7.36
N VAL A 479 -18.70 -15.99 8.44
CA VAL A 479 -18.13 -16.07 9.81
C VAL A 479 -17.25 -17.31 9.97
N ALA A 480 -17.74 -18.48 9.52
CA ALA A 480 -16.98 -19.72 9.61
C ALA A 480 -15.67 -19.63 8.79
N PHE A 481 -15.74 -19.09 7.57
CA PHE A 481 -14.58 -18.89 6.72
C PHE A 481 -13.59 -17.89 7.34
N SER A 482 -14.04 -16.73 7.81
CA SER A 482 -13.14 -15.73 8.41
C SER A 482 -12.39 -16.26 9.65
N LEU A 483 -13.01 -17.16 10.42
CA LEU A 483 -12.40 -17.80 11.59
C LEU A 483 -11.37 -18.88 11.22
N PHE A 484 -11.69 -19.77 10.26
CA PHE A 484 -10.89 -20.97 9.99
C PHE A 484 -10.05 -20.91 8.70
N ALA A 485 -10.25 -19.91 7.85
CA ALA A 485 -9.53 -19.80 6.58
C ALA A 485 -8.02 -19.65 6.77
N GLY A 486 -7.31 -20.16 5.78
CA GLY A 486 -5.94 -19.79 5.49
C GLY A 486 -5.86 -18.29 5.25
N GLN A 487 -6.53 -17.77 4.23
CA GLN A 487 -6.49 -16.35 3.88
C GLN A 487 -7.77 -15.61 4.29
N PRO A 488 -7.81 -14.98 5.48
CA PRO A 488 -9.02 -14.31 5.99
C PRO A 488 -9.36 -12.99 5.28
N LEU A 489 -8.49 -12.50 4.39
CA LEU A 489 -8.77 -11.34 3.55
C LEU A 489 -9.77 -11.66 2.43
N THR A 490 -9.95 -12.94 2.11
CA THR A 490 -10.92 -13.39 1.11
C THR A 490 -12.34 -13.32 1.67
N ILE A 491 -13.25 -12.67 0.92
CA ILE A 491 -14.67 -12.55 1.26
C ILE A 491 -15.46 -13.56 0.42
N LEU A 492 -16.27 -14.38 1.08
CA LEU A 492 -17.21 -15.29 0.41
C LEU A 492 -18.47 -14.53 -0.02
N GLY A 493 -18.96 -14.82 -1.22
CA GLY A 493 -20.14 -14.22 -1.81
C GLY A 493 -20.80 -15.16 -2.83
N SER A 494 -22.05 -14.84 -3.21
CA SER A 494 -22.69 -15.51 -4.34
C SER A 494 -22.08 -14.98 -5.63
N THR A 495 -21.66 -15.86 -6.53
CA THR A 495 -21.07 -15.50 -7.83
C THR A 495 -22.06 -15.77 -8.97
N GLY A 496 -21.92 -15.00 -10.06
CA GLY A 496 -22.76 -15.17 -11.26
C GLY A 496 -22.74 -16.59 -11.83
N PRO A 497 -21.59 -17.27 -11.98
CA PRO A 497 -21.54 -18.64 -12.48
C PRO A 497 -22.33 -19.64 -11.64
N VAL A 498 -22.26 -19.53 -10.30
CA VAL A 498 -23.04 -20.37 -9.39
C VAL A 498 -24.53 -20.11 -9.55
N LEU A 499 -24.95 -18.84 -9.68
CA LEU A 499 -26.35 -18.48 -9.94
C LEU A 499 -26.86 -19.10 -11.26
N VAL A 500 -26.08 -19.01 -12.34
CA VAL A 500 -26.45 -19.59 -13.64
C VAL A 500 -26.60 -21.11 -13.53
N PHE A 501 -25.67 -21.78 -12.84
CA PHE A 501 -25.77 -23.21 -12.58
C PHE A 501 -27.06 -23.56 -11.83
N GLU A 502 -27.43 -22.79 -10.80
CA GLU A 502 -28.66 -23.01 -10.03
C GLU A 502 -29.93 -22.80 -10.88
N LYS A 503 -29.95 -21.80 -11.77
CA LYS A 503 -31.06 -21.57 -12.71
C LYS A 503 -31.24 -22.76 -13.66
N ILE A 504 -30.14 -23.27 -14.22
CA ILE A 504 -30.16 -24.45 -15.10
C ILE A 504 -30.64 -25.68 -14.34
N LEU A 505 -30.15 -25.88 -13.11
CA LEU A 505 -30.57 -26.99 -12.26
C LEU A 505 -32.06 -26.92 -11.94
N PHE A 506 -32.60 -25.73 -11.65
CA PHE A 506 -34.01 -25.54 -11.37
C PHE A 506 -34.88 -25.86 -12.60
N LYS A 507 -34.51 -25.33 -13.78
CA LYS A 507 -35.22 -25.62 -15.03
C LYS A 507 -35.19 -27.11 -15.37
N PHE A 508 -34.05 -27.76 -15.18
CA PHE A 508 -33.93 -29.21 -15.34
C PHE A 508 -34.83 -29.99 -14.35
N CYS A 509 -34.97 -29.52 -13.11
CA CYS A 509 -35.89 -30.16 -12.17
C CYS A 509 -37.35 -29.99 -12.60
N GLU A 510 -37.71 -28.83 -13.16
CA GLU A 510 -39.06 -28.55 -13.65
C GLU A 510 -39.41 -29.41 -14.88
N ASP A 511 -38.51 -29.49 -15.85
CA ASP A 511 -38.72 -30.26 -17.10
C ASP A 511 -38.91 -31.77 -16.82
N TYR A 512 -38.24 -32.31 -15.81
CA TYR A 512 -38.28 -33.74 -15.44
C TYR A 512 -39.17 -34.04 -14.22
N GLY A 513 -39.85 -33.04 -13.66
CA GLY A 513 -40.74 -33.20 -12.50
C GLY A 513 -40.05 -33.67 -11.21
N MET A 514 -38.77 -33.36 -11.03
CA MET A 514 -37.98 -33.75 -9.85
C MET A 514 -38.03 -32.68 -8.75
N THR A 515 -37.89 -33.10 -7.49
CA THR A 515 -37.84 -32.15 -6.37
C THR A 515 -36.48 -31.44 -6.35
N TYR A 516 -36.49 -30.13 -6.66
CA TYR A 516 -35.29 -29.28 -6.75
C TYR A 516 -34.40 -29.33 -5.50
N LEU A 517 -34.98 -29.17 -4.30
CA LEU A 517 -34.20 -29.07 -3.05
C LEU A 517 -33.45 -30.36 -2.69
N SER A 518 -34.07 -31.54 -2.92
CA SER A 518 -33.44 -32.84 -2.65
C SER A 518 -32.32 -33.13 -3.66
N LEU A 519 -32.52 -32.81 -4.94
CA LEU A 519 -31.49 -32.97 -5.96
C LEU A 519 -30.30 -32.03 -5.68
N ARG A 520 -30.58 -30.77 -5.32
CA ARG A 520 -29.58 -29.79 -4.90
C ARG A 520 -28.77 -30.28 -3.70
N CYS A 521 -29.41 -30.81 -2.67
CA CYS A 521 -28.74 -31.36 -1.49
C CYS A 521 -27.78 -32.50 -1.88
N SER A 522 -28.23 -33.42 -2.75
CA SER A 522 -27.42 -34.53 -3.25
C SER A 522 -26.21 -34.06 -4.07
N ILE A 523 -26.41 -33.11 -4.99
CA ILE A 523 -25.31 -32.49 -5.77
C ILE A 523 -24.32 -31.84 -4.81
N GLY A 524 -24.80 -31.05 -3.84
CA GLY A 524 -23.98 -30.35 -2.87
C GLY A 524 -23.16 -31.26 -1.95
N LEU A 525 -23.69 -32.41 -1.56
CA LEU A 525 -22.94 -33.40 -0.78
C LEU A 525 -21.83 -34.06 -1.63
N TRP A 526 -22.11 -34.36 -2.90
CA TRP A 526 -21.10 -34.88 -3.82
C TRP A 526 -20.01 -33.85 -4.14
N THR A 527 -20.36 -32.58 -4.33
CA THR A 527 -19.37 -31.51 -4.54
C THR A 527 -18.49 -31.31 -3.31
N ALA A 528 -19.07 -31.29 -2.10
CA ALA A 528 -18.31 -31.22 -0.86
C ALA A 528 -17.33 -32.40 -0.73
N PHE A 529 -17.79 -33.63 -1.04
CA PHE A 529 -16.94 -34.82 -1.05
C PHE A 529 -15.79 -34.72 -2.07
N LEU A 530 -16.09 -34.34 -3.32
CA LEU A 530 -15.07 -34.19 -4.37
C LEU A 530 -14.05 -33.09 -4.02
N CYS A 531 -14.48 -31.98 -3.44
CA CYS A 531 -13.57 -30.94 -2.95
C CYS A 531 -12.64 -31.45 -1.85
N ILE A 532 -13.13 -32.27 -0.90
CA ILE A 532 -12.29 -32.90 0.13
C ILE A 532 -11.26 -33.85 -0.52
N VAL A 533 -11.65 -34.59 -1.56
CA VAL A 533 -10.73 -35.43 -2.33
C VAL A 533 -9.64 -34.60 -3.01
N LEU A 534 -9.98 -33.44 -3.60
CA LEU A 534 -9.01 -32.52 -4.19
C LEU A 534 -8.01 -31.99 -3.15
N VAL A 535 -8.48 -31.64 -1.94
CA VAL A 535 -7.60 -31.27 -0.81
C VAL A 535 -6.70 -32.44 -0.39
N ALA A 536 -7.24 -33.66 -0.33
CA ALA A 536 -6.48 -34.85 0.07
C ALA A 536 -5.40 -35.24 -0.94
N THR A 537 -5.63 -34.97 -2.23
CA THR A 537 -4.74 -35.28 -3.37
C THR A 537 -3.72 -34.18 -3.69
N ASP A 538 -3.67 -33.12 -2.87
CA ASP A 538 -2.76 -31.98 -3.02
C ASP A 538 -2.99 -31.23 -4.36
N ALA A 539 -4.24 -31.18 -4.83
CA ALA A 539 -4.61 -30.62 -6.14
C ALA A 539 -4.36 -29.10 -6.23
N SER A 540 -4.20 -28.40 -5.11
CA SER A 540 -3.84 -26.97 -5.13
C SER A 540 -2.42 -26.73 -5.65
N SER A 541 -1.60 -27.76 -5.90
CA SER A 541 -0.36 -27.59 -6.68
C SER A 541 -0.62 -27.17 -8.13
N LEU A 542 -1.82 -27.40 -8.68
CA LEU A 542 -2.21 -26.96 -10.03
C LEU A 542 -2.25 -25.43 -10.16
N VAL A 543 -2.35 -24.73 -9.03
CA VAL A 543 -2.34 -23.27 -8.95
C VAL A 543 -1.00 -22.70 -9.45
N CYS A 544 0.09 -23.47 -9.38
CA CYS A 544 1.35 -23.09 -9.98
C CYS A 544 1.29 -22.93 -11.51
N TYR A 545 0.32 -23.52 -12.21
CA TYR A 545 0.22 -23.35 -13.66
C TYR A 545 -0.53 -22.07 -14.07
N ILE A 546 -1.15 -21.39 -13.10
CA ILE A 546 -1.81 -20.11 -13.34
C ILE A 546 -0.71 -19.06 -13.48
N THR A 547 -0.64 -18.43 -14.65
CA THR A 547 0.32 -17.36 -14.93
C THR A 547 -0.31 -16.00 -14.63
N ARG A 548 0.53 -14.99 -14.38
CA ARG A 548 0.10 -13.59 -14.19
C ARG A 548 -0.85 -13.10 -15.29
N PHE A 549 -0.60 -13.51 -16.53
CA PHE A 549 -1.47 -13.15 -17.66
C PHE A 549 -2.90 -13.70 -17.48
N THR A 550 -3.03 -14.97 -17.11
CA THR A 550 -4.35 -15.59 -16.88
C THR A 550 -5.10 -14.96 -15.71
N GLU A 551 -4.39 -14.60 -14.63
CA GLU A 551 -4.98 -13.93 -13.46
C GLU A 551 -5.49 -12.54 -13.79
N GLU A 552 -4.67 -11.72 -14.46
CA GLU A 552 -5.04 -10.35 -14.81
C GLU A 552 -6.16 -10.33 -15.86
N ALA A 553 -6.16 -11.26 -16.82
CA ALA A 553 -7.23 -11.42 -17.80
C ALA A 553 -8.56 -11.82 -17.11
N PHE A 554 -8.53 -12.77 -16.18
CA PHE A 554 -9.72 -13.17 -15.44
C PHE A 554 -10.25 -12.05 -14.54
N ALA A 555 -9.37 -11.36 -13.82
CA ALA A 555 -9.75 -10.21 -13.00
C ALA A 555 -10.38 -9.09 -13.85
N ALA A 556 -9.81 -8.81 -15.03
CA ALA A 556 -10.36 -7.82 -15.96
C ALA A 556 -11.74 -8.24 -16.50
N LEU A 557 -11.93 -9.51 -16.87
CA LEU A 557 -13.21 -10.05 -17.32
C LEU A 557 -14.28 -9.87 -16.23
N ILE A 558 -14.00 -10.26 -15.00
CA ILE A 558 -14.95 -10.10 -13.88
C ILE A 558 -15.27 -8.61 -13.65
N CYS A 559 -14.27 -7.70 -13.72
CA CYS A 559 -14.52 -6.27 -13.59
C CYS A 559 -15.44 -5.73 -14.69
N ILE A 560 -15.26 -6.18 -15.94
CA ILE A 560 -16.12 -5.79 -17.08
C ILE A 560 -17.54 -6.34 -16.89
N ILE A 561 -17.69 -7.59 -16.47
CA ILE A 561 -19.01 -8.19 -16.17
C ILE A 561 -19.73 -7.37 -15.09
N PHE A 562 -19.04 -6.98 -14.01
CA PHE A 562 -19.63 -6.15 -12.95
C PHE A 562 -20.08 -4.77 -13.44
N ILE A 563 -19.28 -4.12 -14.31
CA ILE A 563 -19.65 -2.83 -14.92
C ILE A 563 -20.87 -3.00 -15.82
N TYR A 564 -20.89 -4.06 -16.63
CA TYR A 564 -22.01 -4.39 -17.51
C TYR A 564 -23.29 -4.65 -16.71
N GLU A 565 -23.24 -5.50 -15.68
CA GLU A 565 -24.39 -5.84 -14.85
C GLU A 565 -24.97 -4.61 -14.11
N ALA A 566 -24.11 -3.69 -13.65
CA ALA A 566 -24.56 -2.45 -13.02
C ALA A 566 -25.33 -1.54 -14.01
N LEU A 567 -24.90 -1.48 -15.27
CA LEU A 567 -25.57 -0.73 -16.33
C LEU A 567 -26.85 -1.44 -16.79
N GLU A 568 -26.82 -2.77 -16.96
CA GLU A 568 -27.98 -3.57 -17.33
C GLU A 568 -29.12 -3.42 -16.32
N LYS A 569 -28.81 -3.46 -15.01
CA LYS A 569 -29.82 -3.23 -13.95
C LYS A 569 -30.41 -1.82 -13.98
N LEU A 570 -29.63 -0.80 -14.38
CA LEU A 570 -30.14 0.55 -14.58
C LEU A 570 -31.05 0.63 -15.81
N LEU A 571 -30.72 -0.06 -16.90
CA LEU A 571 -31.54 -0.13 -18.10
C LEU A 571 -32.85 -0.88 -17.86
N HIS A 572 -32.80 -2.02 -17.18
CA HIS A 572 -34.00 -2.78 -16.77
C HIS A 572 -34.93 -1.94 -15.88
N LEU A 573 -34.38 -1.07 -15.04
CA LEU A 573 -35.18 -0.11 -14.28
C LEU A 573 -35.87 0.92 -15.19
N GLY A 574 -35.25 1.30 -16.31
CA GLY A 574 -35.85 2.13 -17.36
C GLY A 574 -37.01 1.47 -18.09
N GLU A 575 -36.99 0.15 -18.26
CA GLU A 575 -38.10 -0.61 -18.83
C GLU A 575 -39.27 -0.75 -17.85
N HIS A 576 -38.98 -0.95 -16.56
CA HIS A 576 -40.01 -1.07 -15.52
C HIS A 576 -40.68 0.27 -15.18
N TYR A 577 -39.95 1.39 -15.31
CA TYR A 577 -40.46 2.75 -15.11
C TYR A 577 -40.28 3.60 -16.39
N PRO A 578 -41.07 3.31 -17.44
CA PRO A 578 -40.91 3.99 -18.73
C PRO A 578 -41.26 5.48 -18.64
N VAL A 579 -40.53 6.29 -19.40
CA VAL A 579 -40.82 7.74 -19.53
C VAL A 579 -42.03 7.91 -20.44
N ASN A 580 -43.01 8.68 -20.00
CA ASN A 580 -44.13 9.04 -20.85
C ASN A 580 -43.68 10.06 -21.91
N THR A 581 -43.61 9.64 -23.18
CA THR A 581 -43.31 10.50 -24.33
C THR A 581 -44.55 11.14 -24.96
N HIS A 582 -45.76 10.77 -24.52
CA HIS A 582 -47.05 11.17 -25.10
C HIS A 582 -47.75 12.29 -24.30
N ASN A 583 -47.06 13.38 -24.01
CA ASN A 583 -47.66 14.51 -23.29
C ASN A 583 -47.94 15.68 -24.25
N THR A 584 -49.14 15.73 -24.84
CA THR A 584 -49.63 16.93 -25.52
C THR A 584 -50.18 17.90 -24.47
N LEU A 585 -49.44 19.00 -24.22
CA LEU A 585 -49.78 20.01 -23.19
C LEU A 585 -51.20 20.58 -23.32
N ASP A 586 -51.81 20.53 -24.51
CA ASP A 586 -53.16 21.07 -24.77
C ASP A 586 -54.32 20.18 -24.27
N ASN A 587 -54.09 18.89 -23.96
CA ASN A 587 -55.12 17.94 -23.53
C ASN A 587 -54.99 17.53 -22.04
N LEU A 588 -54.90 18.52 -21.15
CA LEU A 588 -54.73 18.33 -19.69
C LEU A 588 -55.83 17.47 -19.03
N THR A 589 -57.02 17.37 -19.64
CA THR A 589 -58.20 16.67 -19.10
C THR A 589 -58.25 15.17 -19.43
N LEU A 590 -57.34 14.64 -20.26
CA LEU A 590 -57.33 13.23 -20.69
C LEU A 590 -56.28 12.36 -19.97
N TYR A 591 -55.62 12.88 -18.93
CA TYR A 591 -54.65 12.12 -18.14
C TYR A 591 -55.38 11.22 -17.12
N SER A 592 -55.77 10.02 -17.53
CA SER A 592 -56.36 9.02 -16.64
C SER A 592 -55.85 7.62 -16.99
N CYS A 593 -55.67 6.79 -15.97
CA CYS A 593 -55.36 5.37 -16.11
C CYS A 593 -56.44 4.57 -15.38
N GLN A 594 -57.25 3.82 -16.13
CA GLN A 594 -58.34 3.01 -15.59
C GLN A 594 -58.06 1.53 -15.85
N CYS A 595 -58.45 0.68 -14.90
CA CYS A 595 -58.47 -0.76 -15.11
C CYS A 595 -59.74 -1.12 -15.87
N SER A 596 -59.65 -1.96 -16.90
CA SER A 596 -60.79 -2.52 -17.62
C SER A 596 -60.69 -4.04 -17.71
N ALA A 597 -61.81 -4.68 -18.06
CA ALA A 597 -61.81 -6.11 -18.34
C ALA A 597 -60.93 -6.43 -19.57
N PRO A 598 -60.23 -7.57 -19.59
CA PRO A 598 -59.44 -8.03 -20.74
C PRO A 598 -60.34 -8.48 -21.90
N ASP A 599 -60.11 -7.96 -23.10
CA ASP A 599 -60.76 -8.39 -24.35
C ASP A 599 -59.68 -8.94 -25.32
N PRO A 600 -59.61 -10.25 -25.64
CA PRO A 600 -60.56 -11.34 -25.37
C PRO A 600 -60.34 -12.06 -24.04
N ILE A 601 -61.44 -12.53 -23.43
CA ILE A 601 -61.43 -13.26 -22.16
C ILE A 601 -60.89 -14.69 -22.35
N ALA A 602 -59.76 -15.02 -21.72
CA ALA A 602 -59.21 -16.37 -21.74
C ALA A 602 -60.06 -17.36 -20.90
N ASN A 603 -60.15 -18.63 -21.32
CA ASN A 603 -60.89 -19.65 -20.56
C ASN A 603 -60.33 -19.85 -19.14
N GLU A 604 -59.03 -19.60 -18.91
CA GLU A 604 -58.39 -19.67 -17.60
C GLU A 604 -58.83 -18.53 -16.65
N THR A 605 -59.02 -17.30 -17.17
CA THR A 605 -59.51 -16.17 -16.35
C THR A 605 -60.98 -16.34 -15.99
N LEU A 606 -61.78 -16.93 -16.88
CA LEU A 606 -63.17 -17.34 -16.59
C LEU A 606 -63.24 -18.39 -15.48
N GLN A 607 -62.33 -19.38 -15.45
CA GLN A 607 -62.28 -20.37 -14.37
C GLN A 607 -61.88 -19.73 -13.02
N LEU A 608 -60.94 -18.80 -13.03
CA LEU A 608 -60.52 -18.05 -11.83
C LEU A 608 -61.67 -17.22 -11.24
N TRP A 609 -62.41 -16.51 -12.09
CA TRP A 609 -63.55 -15.69 -11.68
C TRP A 609 -64.73 -16.53 -11.18
N ASN A 610 -65.01 -17.67 -11.83
CA ASN A 610 -66.06 -18.59 -11.41
C ASN A 610 -65.74 -19.26 -10.05
N ASN A 611 -64.46 -19.59 -9.80
CA ASN A 611 -63.99 -20.14 -8.52
C ASN A 611 -63.99 -19.12 -7.38
N THR A 612 -63.86 -17.83 -7.68
CA THR A 612 -63.87 -16.74 -6.69
C THR A 612 -65.26 -16.12 -6.49
N GLY A 613 -66.27 -16.56 -7.25
CA GLY A 613 -67.65 -16.08 -7.15
C GLY A 613 -67.89 -14.70 -7.78
N HIS A 614 -66.96 -14.21 -8.60
CA HIS A 614 -67.05 -12.92 -9.28
C HIS A 614 -67.47 -13.11 -10.76
N SER A 615 -68.41 -12.32 -11.24
CA SER A 615 -68.75 -12.18 -12.67
C SER A 615 -68.20 -10.85 -13.24
N VAL A 616 -68.09 -10.75 -14.56
CA VAL A 616 -67.56 -9.57 -15.29
C VAL A 616 -68.25 -8.26 -14.85
N ASP A 617 -69.56 -8.32 -14.61
CA ASP A 617 -70.38 -7.18 -14.20
C ASP A 617 -70.36 -6.89 -12.69
N SER A 618 -69.89 -7.84 -11.86
CA SER A 618 -69.83 -7.69 -10.40
C SER A 618 -68.58 -6.96 -9.90
N ILE A 619 -67.58 -6.78 -10.78
CA ILE A 619 -66.30 -6.18 -10.46
C ILE A 619 -66.35 -4.69 -10.83
N PRO A 620 -66.25 -3.75 -9.86
CA PRO A 620 -66.21 -2.32 -10.15
C PRO A 620 -64.83 -1.91 -10.69
N TRP A 621 -64.61 -2.11 -11.98
CA TRP A 621 -63.33 -1.86 -12.68
C TRP A 621 -62.73 -0.47 -12.41
N ASN A 622 -63.57 0.56 -12.32
CA ASN A 622 -63.14 1.96 -12.09
C ASN A 622 -62.66 2.27 -10.66
N GLN A 623 -62.89 1.39 -9.68
CA GLN A 623 -62.51 1.59 -8.27
C GLN A 623 -61.42 0.62 -7.80
N LEU A 624 -60.90 -0.21 -8.69
CA LEU A 624 -59.87 -1.19 -8.34
C LEU A 624 -58.51 -0.51 -8.13
N ASN A 625 -57.85 -0.87 -7.03
CA ASN A 625 -56.44 -0.59 -6.87
C ASN A 625 -55.62 -1.38 -7.91
N VAL A 626 -54.45 -0.84 -8.29
CA VAL A 626 -53.53 -1.45 -9.27
C VAL A 626 -53.19 -2.91 -8.94
N SER A 627 -53.04 -3.25 -7.65
CA SER A 627 -52.78 -4.62 -7.19
C SER A 627 -53.97 -5.56 -7.41
N MET A 628 -55.19 -5.09 -7.16
CA MET A 628 -56.41 -5.88 -7.38
C MET A 628 -56.73 -6.02 -8.87
N CYS A 629 -56.44 -5.00 -9.67
CA CYS A 629 -56.54 -5.05 -11.14
C CYS A 629 -55.63 -6.14 -11.73
N LYS A 630 -54.36 -6.22 -11.29
CA LYS A 630 -53.43 -7.28 -11.71
C LYS A 630 -53.86 -8.67 -11.24
N LEU A 631 -54.36 -8.78 -10.01
CA LEU A 631 -54.86 -10.05 -9.45
C LEU A 631 -56.05 -10.61 -10.25
N LEU A 632 -56.90 -9.72 -10.76
CA LEU A 632 -58.08 -10.07 -11.56
C LEU A 632 -57.79 -10.15 -13.06
N HIS A 633 -56.51 -10.08 -13.48
CA HIS A 633 -56.10 -10.05 -14.90
C HIS A 633 -56.76 -8.92 -15.72
N GLY A 634 -56.94 -7.74 -15.15
CA GLY A 634 -57.43 -6.55 -15.85
C GLY A 634 -56.37 -5.92 -16.77
N GLU A 635 -56.83 -5.28 -17.84
CA GLU A 635 -55.98 -4.45 -18.72
C GLU A 635 -56.02 -2.98 -18.29
N PHE A 636 -54.91 -2.26 -18.46
CA PHE A 636 -54.83 -0.84 -18.13
C PHE A 636 -55.08 0.00 -19.39
N VAL A 637 -56.17 0.77 -19.38
CA VAL A 637 -56.59 1.60 -20.52
C VAL A 637 -56.48 3.08 -20.15
N GLY A 638 -55.77 3.83 -20.99
CA GLY A 638 -55.62 5.28 -20.85
C GLY A 638 -54.27 5.80 -21.34
N SER A 639 -54.19 7.10 -21.63
CA SER A 639 -52.95 7.79 -22.05
C SER A 639 -51.88 7.81 -20.95
N ALA A 640 -52.27 7.56 -19.70
CA ALA A 640 -51.42 7.50 -18.52
C ALA A 640 -51.07 6.06 -18.08
N CYS A 641 -51.38 5.04 -18.90
CA CYS A 641 -51.05 3.63 -18.64
C CYS A 641 -50.02 3.08 -19.64
N GLY A 642 -49.11 2.23 -19.17
CA GLY A 642 -48.31 1.32 -20.01
C GLY A 642 -48.74 -0.15 -19.85
N HIS A 643 -48.06 -1.07 -20.55
CA HIS A 643 -48.37 -2.51 -20.54
C HIS A 643 -48.34 -3.18 -19.15
N HIS A 644 -47.60 -2.60 -18.19
CA HIS A 644 -47.41 -3.19 -16.85
C HIS A 644 -48.03 -2.36 -15.70
N GLY A 645 -48.69 -1.23 -15.98
CA GLY A 645 -49.32 -0.37 -14.97
C GLY A 645 -49.32 1.12 -15.32
N PRO A 646 -49.79 1.99 -14.40
CA PRO A 646 -49.77 3.44 -14.59
C PRO A 646 -48.35 4.00 -14.66
N PHE A 647 -48.12 5.04 -15.48
CA PHE A 647 -46.85 5.75 -15.51
C PHE A 647 -46.62 6.46 -14.17
N ILE A 648 -45.45 6.23 -13.55
CA ILE A 648 -45.02 6.96 -12.36
C ILE A 648 -43.99 7.99 -12.84
N PRO A 649 -44.32 9.29 -12.84
CA PRO A 649 -43.40 10.33 -13.32
C PRO A 649 -42.14 10.42 -12.44
N ASP A 650 -41.05 10.90 -13.04
CA ASP A 650 -39.80 11.31 -12.39
C ASP A 650 -38.95 10.23 -11.70
N VAL A 651 -39.48 9.01 -11.48
CA VAL A 651 -38.74 7.92 -10.80
C VAL A 651 -37.49 7.50 -11.56
N LEU A 652 -37.56 7.40 -12.89
CA LEU A 652 -36.41 7.01 -13.71
C LEU A 652 -35.31 8.06 -13.68
N PHE A 653 -35.66 9.34 -13.91
CA PHE A 653 -34.69 10.44 -13.88
C PHE A 653 -34.04 10.55 -12.51
N TRP A 654 -34.82 10.44 -11.43
CA TRP A 654 -34.30 10.42 -10.07
C TRP A 654 -33.34 9.25 -9.82
N SER A 655 -33.68 8.06 -10.31
CA SER A 655 -32.83 6.87 -10.20
C SER A 655 -31.50 7.02 -10.95
N ILE A 656 -31.53 7.59 -12.15
CA ILE A 656 -30.31 7.88 -12.94
C ILE A 656 -29.44 8.92 -12.22
N ILE A 657 -30.04 9.97 -11.65
CA ILE A 657 -29.32 11.00 -10.88
C ILE A 657 -28.66 10.36 -9.66
N LEU A 658 -29.39 9.56 -8.86
CA LEU A 658 -28.83 8.87 -7.70
C LEU A 658 -27.68 7.93 -8.09
N PHE A 659 -27.83 7.19 -9.19
CA PHE A 659 -26.80 6.27 -9.70
C PHE A 659 -25.48 6.99 -10.02
N PHE A 660 -25.52 7.99 -10.91
CA PHE A 660 -24.31 8.69 -11.35
C PHE A 660 -23.73 9.57 -10.24
N THR A 661 -24.57 10.24 -9.45
CA THR A 661 -24.09 11.08 -8.34
C THR A 661 -23.36 10.24 -7.29
N THR A 662 -23.87 9.04 -6.99
CA THR A 662 -23.18 8.10 -6.09
C THR A 662 -21.80 7.70 -6.62
N PHE A 663 -21.70 7.40 -7.91
CA PHE A 663 -20.43 7.07 -8.56
C PHE A 663 -19.43 8.22 -8.50
N PHE A 664 -19.84 9.42 -8.91
CA PHE A 664 -18.98 10.61 -8.94
C PHE A 664 -18.56 11.04 -7.54
N LEU A 665 -19.48 11.07 -6.57
CA LEU A 665 -19.17 11.44 -5.19
C LEU A 665 -18.21 10.44 -4.54
N SER A 666 -18.40 9.14 -4.76
CA SER A 666 -17.46 8.10 -4.29
C SER A 666 -16.07 8.26 -4.90
N SER A 667 -15.99 8.53 -6.21
CA SER A 667 -14.72 8.78 -6.90
C SER A 667 -14.03 10.05 -6.39
N PHE A 668 -14.77 11.14 -6.21
CA PHE A 668 -14.27 12.42 -5.70
C PHE A 668 -13.74 12.29 -4.27
N LEU A 669 -14.53 11.73 -3.36
CA LEU A 669 -14.11 11.51 -1.96
C LEU A 669 -12.91 10.57 -1.87
N LYS A 670 -12.74 9.64 -2.82
CA LYS A 670 -11.53 8.81 -2.88
C LYS A 670 -10.31 9.59 -3.39
N GLN A 671 -10.46 10.39 -4.45
CA GLN A 671 -9.40 11.25 -4.98
C GLN A 671 -8.98 12.35 -4.00
N PHE A 672 -9.86 12.74 -3.09
CA PHE A 672 -9.56 13.65 -1.99
C PHE A 672 -8.33 13.19 -1.17
N LYS A 673 -8.00 11.89 -1.18
CA LYS A 673 -6.76 11.36 -0.57
C LYS A 673 -5.48 11.97 -1.12
N THR A 674 -5.45 12.50 -2.35
CA THR A 674 -4.23 13.08 -2.94
C THR A 674 -4.24 14.62 -2.92
N GLU A 675 -5.38 15.21 -2.58
CA GLU A 675 -5.55 16.66 -2.55
C GLU A 675 -4.78 17.35 -1.43
N ARG A 676 -4.43 18.62 -1.65
CA ARG A 676 -3.57 19.42 -0.76
C ARG A 676 -4.33 20.31 0.23
N TYR A 677 -5.66 20.40 0.11
CA TYR A 677 -6.46 21.38 0.85
C TYR A 677 -6.65 21.08 2.35
N PHE A 678 -6.43 19.84 2.81
CA PHE A 678 -6.72 19.40 4.19
C PHE A 678 -5.54 18.72 4.89
N PRO A 679 -5.52 18.73 6.25
CA PRO A 679 -4.53 17.98 7.03
C PRO A 679 -4.53 16.49 6.67
N THR A 680 -3.36 15.86 6.66
CA THR A 680 -3.17 14.45 6.26
C THR A 680 -4.08 13.47 7.01
N ARG A 681 -4.33 13.72 8.31
CA ARG A 681 -5.24 12.92 9.13
C ARG A 681 -6.69 12.98 8.65
N VAL A 682 -7.24 14.19 8.47
CA VAL A 682 -8.62 14.40 8.03
C VAL A 682 -8.83 13.84 6.61
N ARG A 683 -7.86 14.09 5.73
CA ARG A 683 -7.86 13.60 4.36
C ARG A 683 -7.86 12.07 4.28
N SER A 684 -7.04 11.41 5.11
CA SER A 684 -7.02 9.95 5.19
C SER A 684 -8.36 9.42 5.69
N THR A 685 -8.90 9.97 6.79
CA THR A 685 -10.18 9.51 7.35
C THR A 685 -11.32 9.67 6.35
N ILE A 686 -11.43 10.82 5.67
CA ILE A 686 -12.50 11.05 4.68
C ILE A 686 -12.37 10.09 3.50
N SER A 687 -11.15 9.83 3.02
CA SER A 687 -10.93 8.86 1.93
C SER A 687 -11.23 7.41 2.34
N ASP A 688 -10.99 7.06 3.60
CA ASP A 688 -11.26 5.72 4.12
C ASP A 688 -12.78 5.50 4.29
N PHE A 689 -13.54 6.53 4.68
CA PHE A 689 -15.00 6.51 4.80
C PHE A 689 -15.77 6.91 3.52
N ALA A 690 -15.08 7.19 2.41
CA ALA A 690 -15.64 7.82 1.20
C ALA A 690 -16.96 7.18 0.69
N VAL A 691 -16.97 5.87 0.50
CA VAL A 691 -18.12 5.14 -0.05
C VAL A 691 -19.27 5.09 0.97
N PHE A 692 -18.97 4.83 2.24
CA PHE A 692 -19.97 4.82 3.31
C PHE A 692 -20.65 6.19 3.47
N LEU A 693 -19.85 7.26 3.49
CA LEU A 693 -20.35 8.63 3.57
C LEU A 693 -21.23 8.96 2.36
N THR A 694 -20.86 8.49 1.17
CA THR A 694 -21.65 8.69 -0.04
C THR A 694 -23.01 8.00 0.05
N ILE A 695 -23.07 6.74 0.51
CA ILE A 695 -24.34 6.05 0.71
C ILE A 695 -25.21 6.82 1.70
N LEU A 696 -24.65 7.23 2.84
CA LEU A 696 -25.39 7.99 3.86
C LEU A 696 -25.95 9.30 3.31
N VAL A 697 -25.14 10.05 2.56
CA VAL A 697 -25.56 11.32 1.94
C VAL A 697 -26.64 11.09 0.89
N MET A 698 -26.49 10.07 0.04
CA MET A 698 -27.47 9.80 -1.02
C MET A 698 -28.79 9.26 -0.48
N VAL A 699 -28.76 8.44 0.59
CA VAL A 699 -29.98 8.01 1.31
C VAL A 699 -30.67 9.21 1.95
N LEU A 700 -29.92 10.13 2.55
CA LEU A 700 -30.48 11.35 3.13
C LEU A 700 -31.12 12.25 2.05
N VAL A 701 -30.47 12.39 0.89
CA VAL A 701 -30.99 13.15 -0.24
C VAL A 701 -32.27 12.52 -0.81
N ASP A 702 -32.32 11.19 -0.95
CA ASP A 702 -33.53 10.46 -1.36
C ASP A 702 -34.67 10.66 -0.35
N PHE A 703 -34.37 10.58 0.94
CA PHE A 703 -35.35 10.84 2.00
C PHE A 703 -35.88 12.28 1.98
N LEU A 704 -35.03 13.27 1.74
CA LEU A 704 -35.42 14.69 1.66
C LEU A 704 -36.26 15.02 0.41
N MET A 705 -35.98 14.37 -0.72
CA MET A 705 -36.71 14.60 -1.98
C MET A 705 -38.08 13.89 -1.99
N GLY A 706 -38.24 12.79 -1.25
CA GLY A 706 -39.54 12.14 -1.05
C GLY A 706 -40.13 11.48 -2.31
N ILE A 707 -39.35 11.32 -3.39
CA ILE A 707 -39.76 10.63 -4.62
C ILE A 707 -39.79 9.11 -4.34
N PRO A 708 -40.80 8.36 -4.81
CA PRO A 708 -40.88 6.90 -4.60
C PRO A 708 -39.84 6.16 -5.46
N SER A 709 -38.59 6.18 -5.01
CA SER A 709 -37.50 5.38 -5.57
C SER A 709 -37.68 3.89 -5.25
N PRO A 710 -37.16 2.97 -6.09
CA PRO A 710 -37.18 1.54 -5.81
C PRO A 710 -36.24 1.23 -4.64
N LYS A 711 -36.82 0.86 -3.50
CA LYS A 711 -36.09 0.57 -2.26
C LYS A 711 -35.82 -0.92 -2.09
N LEU A 712 -34.86 -1.24 -1.24
CA LEU A 712 -34.49 -2.60 -0.90
C LEU A 712 -35.65 -3.32 -0.18
N ASN A 713 -36.32 -4.24 -0.88
CA ASN A 713 -37.38 -5.06 -0.30
C ASN A 713 -36.77 -6.20 0.54
N VAL A 714 -36.68 -5.99 1.85
CA VAL A 714 -36.30 -7.04 2.81
C VAL A 714 -37.56 -7.51 3.56
N PRO A 715 -37.82 -8.83 3.66
CA PRO A 715 -39.01 -9.30 4.36
C PRO A 715 -38.86 -9.10 5.88
N ASP A 716 -39.97 -8.75 6.55
CA ASP A 716 -39.98 -8.36 7.97
C ASP A 716 -39.88 -9.53 8.96
N ARG A 717 -39.94 -10.79 8.49
CA ARG A 717 -39.93 -11.98 9.33
C ARG A 717 -38.88 -12.98 8.89
N PHE A 718 -38.10 -13.48 9.85
CA PHE A 718 -37.14 -14.56 9.67
C PHE A 718 -37.88 -15.91 9.63
N GLU A 719 -38.48 -16.22 8.48
CA GLU A 719 -39.15 -17.49 8.20
C GLU A 719 -38.62 -18.05 6.86
N PRO A 720 -38.53 -19.39 6.69
CA PRO A 720 -38.24 -19.97 5.38
C PRO A 720 -39.30 -19.52 4.38
N THR A 721 -38.89 -19.16 3.16
CA THR A 721 -39.78 -18.52 2.18
C THR A 721 -40.99 -19.38 1.82
N SER A 722 -40.88 -20.71 1.92
CA SER A 722 -42.00 -21.64 1.81
C SER A 722 -42.51 -22.09 3.18
N LYS A 723 -43.80 -21.85 3.45
CA LYS A 723 -44.50 -22.24 4.70
C LYS A 723 -44.54 -23.76 4.95
N HIS A 724 -44.24 -24.58 3.95
CA HIS A 724 -44.30 -26.05 4.03
C HIS A 724 -42.96 -26.71 4.41
N ARG A 725 -41.91 -25.93 4.74
CA ARG A 725 -40.53 -26.44 4.86
C ARG A 725 -39.87 -26.12 6.21
N GLY A 726 -39.05 -27.04 6.73
CA GLY A 726 -38.08 -26.81 7.81
C GLY A 726 -36.67 -26.42 7.30
N TRP A 727 -35.77 -26.02 8.21
CA TRP A 727 -34.40 -25.63 7.83
C TRP A 727 -33.55 -26.80 7.30
N PHE A 728 -33.80 -28.02 7.75
CA PHE A 728 -33.08 -29.21 7.29
C PHE A 728 -33.83 -29.90 6.13
N ILE A 729 -33.10 -30.23 5.07
CA ILE A 729 -33.61 -31.00 3.93
C ILE A 729 -33.03 -32.41 3.97
N SER A 730 -33.89 -33.41 3.78
CA SER A 730 -33.43 -34.78 3.59
C SER A 730 -32.97 -35.00 2.14
N PRO A 731 -31.78 -35.59 1.89
CA PRO A 731 -31.28 -35.80 0.54
C PRO A 731 -32.16 -36.72 -0.31
N LEU A 732 -32.96 -37.58 0.32
CA LEU A 732 -33.73 -38.66 -0.33
C LEU A 732 -35.24 -38.60 -0.02
N GLU A 733 -35.81 -37.40 0.09
CA GLU A 733 -37.19 -37.25 0.60
C GLU A 733 -38.27 -37.72 -0.41
N SER A 734 -38.14 -37.38 -1.70
CA SER A 734 -39.14 -37.73 -2.72
C SER A 734 -38.58 -38.16 -4.08
N ASN A 735 -37.25 -38.12 -4.27
CA ASN A 735 -36.59 -38.47 -5.53
C ASN A 735 -36.16 -39.95 -5.54
N PRO A 736 -36.16 -40.63 -6.70
CA PRO A 736 -35.68 -42.00 -6.83
C PRO A 736 -34.22 -42.17 -6.40
N TRP A 737 -33.84 -43.30 -5.82
CA TRP A 737 -32.46 -43.55 -5.35
C TRP A 737 -31.38 -43.37 -6.45
N TRP A 738 -31.72 -43.60 -7.72
CA TRP A 738 -30.81 -43.43 -8.84
C TRP A 738 -30.39 -41.97 -9.07
N THR A 739 -31.18 -40.98 -8.62
CA THR A 739 -30.83 -39.56 -8.76
C THR A 739 -29.59 -39.21 -7.95
N MET A 740 -29.34 -39.92 -6.83
CA MET A 740 -28.13 -39.74 -6.03
C MET A 740 -26.87 -40.13 -6.82
N LEU A 741 -26.92 -41.15 -7.67
CA LEU A 741 -25.78 -41.55 -8.51
C LEU A 741 -25.61 -40.60 -9.71
N VAL A 742 -26.70 -40.22 -10.37
CA VAL A 742 -26.66 -39.31 -11.53
C VAL A 742 -26.18 -37.90 -11.12
N SER A 743 -26.46 -37.48 -9.89
CA SER A 743 -26.04 -36.18 -9.36
C SER A 743 -24.51 -35.97 -9.29
N VAL A 744 -23.71 -37.03 -9.42
CA VAL A 744 -22.24 -36.95 -9.51
C VAL A 744 -21.78 -36.14 -10.73
N ILE A 745 -22.49 -36.23 -11.86
CA ILE A 745 -22.10 -35.54 -13.11
C ILE A 745 -22.22 -34.01 -12.95
N PRO A 746 -23.40 -33.45 -12.55
CA PRO A 746 -23.49 -32.03 -12.22
C PRO A 746 -22.55 -31.61 -11.08
N ALA A 747 -22.33 -32.48 -10.09
CA ALA A 747 -21.41 -32.21 -9.00
C ALA A 747 -19.97 -32.05 -9.48
N LEU A 748 -19.51 -32.86 -10.43
CA LEU A 748 -18.16 -32.72 -10.98
C LEU A 748 -17.98 -31.35 -11.67
N LEU A 749 -18.96 -30.91 -12.45
CA LEU A 749 -18.93 -29.58 -13.09
C LEU A 749 -18.94 -28.46 -12.05
N CYS A 750 -19.81 -28.55 -11.03
CA CYS A 750 -19.89 -27.57 -9.96
C CYS A 750 -18.58 -27.53 -9.13
N THR A 751 -17.95 -28.68 -8.89
CA THR A 751 -16.65 -28.78 -8.21
C THR A 751 -15.55 -28.04 -8.98
N ILE A 752 -15.50 -28.19 -10.31
CA ILE A 752 -14.52 -27.49 -11.16
C ILE A 752 -14.73 -25.97 -11.06
N LEU A 753 -15.98 -25.50 -11.15
CA LEU A 753 -16.30 -24.07 -11.03
C LEU A 753 -15.86 -23.49 -9.69
N ILE A 754 -16.22 -24.16 -8.57
CA ILE A 754 -15.87 -23.71 -7.22
C ILE A 754 -14.35 -23.73 -7.02
N PHE A 755 -13.69 -24.77 -7.51
CA PHE A 755 -12.23 -24.89 -7.43
C PHE A 755 -11.53 -23.75 -8.18
N MET A 756 -11.96 -23.44 -9.40
CA MET A 756 -11.40 -22.36 -10.20
C MET A 756 -11.61 -20.99 -9.55
N ASP A 757 -12.83 -20.67 -9.14
CA ASP A 757 -13.15 -19.40 -8.49
C ASP A 757 -12.33 -19.24 -7.19
N GLN A 758 -12.30 -20.25 -6.33
CA GLN A 758 -11.58 -20.19 -5.05
C GLN A 758 -10.06 -20.02 -5.24
N GLN A 759 -9.45 -20.80 -6.13
CA GLN A 759 -8.00 -20.78 -6.30
C GLN A 759 -7.53 -19.50 -7.02
N ILE A 760 -8.25 -19.05 -8.06
CA ILE A 760 -7.89 -17.81 -8.75
C ILE A 760 -7.98 -16.62 -7.80
N THR A 761 -9.05 -16.52 -7.01
CA THR A 761 -9.17 -15.43 -6.02
C THR A 761 -8.06 -15.51 -4.97
N ALA A 762 -7.72 -16.71 -4.49
CA ALA A 762 -6.64 -16.87 -3.51
C ALA A 762 -5.27 -16.42 -4.07
N VAL A 763 -4.97 -16.70 -5.34
CA VAL A 763 -3.71 -16.23 -5.96
C VAL A 763 -3.69 -14.72 -6.13
N ILE A 764 -4.77 -14.12 -6.62
CA ILE A 764 -4.87 -12.68 -6.83
C ILE A 764 -4.61 -11.91 -5.51
N ILE A 765 -5.13 -12.41 -4.39
CA ILE A 765 -4.92 -11.80 -3.06
C ILE A 765 -3.49 -12.01 -2.58
N ASN A 766 -2.92 -13.20 -2.82
CA ASN A 766 -1.59 -13.57 -2.35
C ASN A 766 -0.44 -13.05 -3.24
N ARG A 767 -0.69 -12.02 -4.05
CA ARG A 767 0.31 -11.41 -4.92
C ARG A 767 1.50 -10.88 -4.11
N LYS A 768 2.73 -11.14 -4.57
CA LYS A 768 3.97 -10.62 -3.95
C LYS A 768 3.97 -9.09 -3.84
N GLU A 769 3.31 -8.39 -4.77
CA GLU A 769 3.16 -6.93 -4.76
C GLU A 769 2.44 -6.39 -3.53
N HIS A 770 1.57 -7.19 -2.91
CA HIS A 770 0.86 -6.84 -1.69
C HIS A 770 1.74 -6.92 -0.44
N LYS A 771 2.98 -7.41 -0.55
CA LYS A 771 3.96 -7.51 0.56
C LYS A 771 3.36 -8.12 1.83
N LEU A 772 2.56 -9.17 1.66
CA LEU A 772 1.96 -9.94 2.75
C LEU A 772 3.07 -10.61 3.57
N LYS A 773 2.93 -10.57 4.91
CA LYS A 773 3.97 -11.02 5.84
C LYS A 773 3.66 -12.41 6.41
N LYS A 774 2.38 -12.78 6.51
CA LYS A 774 1.93 -14.08 7.00
C LYS A 774 1.75 -15.01 5.78
N GLY A 775 2.36 -16.19 5.84
CA GLY A 775 2.34 -17.16 4.72
C GLY A 775 0.93 -17.59 4.31
N CYS A 776 0.77 -18.07 3.07
CA CYS A 776 -0.53 -18.41 2.49
C CYS A 776 -1.05 -19.79 2.96
N GLY A 777 -2.30 -20.13 2.61
CA GLY A 777 -2.89 -21.43 2.93
C GLY A 777 -4.01 -21.83 1.97
N TYR A 778 -3.63 -22.31 0.78
CA TYR A 778 -4.56 -22.66 -0.30
C TYR A 778 -5.41 -23.90 0.00
N HIS A 779 -4.83 -24.91 0.67
CA HIS A 779 -5.53 -26.16 0.97
C HIS A 779 -6.52 -25.97 2.10
N LEU A 780 -6.14 -25.15 3.10
CA LEU A 780 -7.01 -24.81 4.22
C LEU A 780 -8.24 -24.03 3.75
N ASP A 781 -8.06 -23.06 2.84
CA ASP A 781 -9.17 -22.29 2.26
C ASP A 781 -10.17 -23.20 1.52
N LEU A 782 -9.67 -24.10 0.67
CA LEU A 782 -10.51 -25.03 -0.09
C LEU A 782 -11.27 -26.01 0.82
N LEU A 783 -10.62 -26.49 1.89
CA LEU A 783 -11.26 -27.37 2.87
C LEU A 783 -12.42 -26.68 3.60
N VAL A 784 -12.20 -25.45 4.07
CA VAL A 784 -13.23 -24.70 4.81
C VAL A 784 -14.43 -24.39 3.90
N VAL A 785 -14.18 -24.04 2.63
CA VAL A 785 -15.24 -23.86 1.63
C VAL A 785 -15.99 -25.17 1.38
N ALA A 786 -15.29 -26.31 1.26
CA ALA A 786 -15.93 -27.62 1.04
C ALA A 786 -16.86 -28.01 2.20
N VAL A 787 -16.40 -27.84 3.45
CA VAL A 787 -17.21 -28.11 4.64
C VAL A 787 -18.43 -27.20 4.69
N MET A 788 -18.23 -25.89 4.45
CA MET A 788 -19.33 -24.94 4.46
C MET A 788 -20.34 -25.18 3.34
N LEU A 789 -19.90 -25.62 2.17
CA LEU A 789 -20.77 -26.00 1.07
C LEU A 789 -21.67 -27.18 1.47
N GLY A 790 -21.11 -28.20 2.13
CA GLY A 790 -21.89 -29.33 2.64
C GLY A 790 -22.96 -28.89 3.64
N VAL A 791 -22.59 -28.02 4.59
CA VAL A 791 -23.54 -27.43 5.57
C VAL A 791 -24.64 -26.64 4.88
N CYS A 792 -24.29 -25.75 3.95
CA CYS A 792 -25.26 -24.98 3.17
C CYS A 792 -26.20 -25.88 2.35
N SER A 793 -25.70 -27.01 1.83
CA SER A 793 -26.49 -27.95 1.04
C SER A 793 -27.52 -28.70 1.88
N ILE A 794 -27.18 -29.07 3.11
CA ILE A 794 -28.11 -29.71 4.07
C ILE A 794 -29.17 -28.71 4.55
N MET A 795 -28.77 -27.46 4.77
CA MET A 795 -29.67 -26.38 5.19
C MET A 795 -30.47 -25.76 4.03
N GLY A 796 -30.17 -26.15 2.78
CA GLY A 796 -30.81 -25.58 1.57
C GLY A 796 -30.55 -24.11 1.36
N LEU A 797 -29.36 -23.66 1.73
CA LEU A 797 -28.86 -22.31 1.52
C LEU A 797 -28.13 -22.23 0.16
N PRO A 798 -28.03 -21.03 -0.44
CA PRO A 798 -27.20 -20.81 -1.61
C PRO A 798 -25.73 -21.18 -1.34
N TRP A 799 -25.01 -21.59 -2.39
CA TRP A 799 -23.59 -21.90 -2.28
C TRP A 799 -22.77 -20.62 -2.40
N PHE A 800 -21.82 -20.43 -1.48
CA PHE A 800 -20.95 -19.26 -1.43
C PHE A 800 -19.53 -19.64 -1.78
N VAL A 801 -18.89 -18.83 -2.63
CA VAL A 801 -17.51 -19.00 -3.11
C VAL A 801 -16.76 -17.68 -2.94
N ALA A 802 -15.42 -17.70 -3.01
CA ALA A 802 -14.63 -16.47 -2.96
C ALA A 802 -15.04 -15.46 -4.05
N ALA A 803 -15.36 -14.24 -3.64
CA ALA A 803 -15.70 -13.15 -4.54
C ALA A 803 -14.46 -12.27 -4.79
N THR A 804 -13.91 -12.33 -6.01
CA THR A 804 -12.66 -11.63 -6.37
C THR A 804 -12.72 -10.12 -6.16
N VAL A 805 -13.74 -9.43 -6.68
CA VAL A 805 -13.85 -7.95 -6.61
C VAL A 805 -14.02 -7.46 -5.17
N LEU A 806 -14.85 -8.15 -4.38
CA LEU A 806 -15.06 -7.83 -2.97
C LEU A 806 -13.79 -8.05 -2.16
N SER A 807 -13.07 -9.15 -2.43
CA SER A 807 -11.81 -9.46 -1.74
C SER A 807 -10.69 -8.47 -2.09
N ILE A 808 -10.55 -8.08 -3.37
CA ILE A 808 -9.60 -7.03 -3.77
C ILE A 808 -9.95 -5.69 -3.10
N SER A 809 -11.24 -5.35 -3.04
CA SER A 809 -11.70 -4.14 -2.37
C SER A 809 -11.39 -4.16 -0.86
N HIS A 810 -11.52 -5.32 -0.22
CA HIS A 810 -11.14 -5.53 1.17
C HIS A 810 -9.65 -5.32 1.39
N VAL A 811 -8.80 -5.94 0.57
CA VAL A 811 -7.33 -5.79 0.60
C VAL A 811 -6.94 -4.32 0.40
N ASN A 812 -7.53 -3.63 -0.58
CA ASN A 812 -7.26 -2.22 -0.87
C ASN A 812 -7.66 -1.29 0.29
N SER A 813 -8.70 -1.64 1.06
CA SER A 813 -9.09 -0.87 2.24
C SER A 813 -8.11 -0.99 3.42
N LEU A 814 -7.34 -2.08 3.46
CA LEU A 814 -6.38 -2.41 4.52
C LEU A 814 -4.92 -2.06 4.15
N LYS A 815 -4.71 -1.38 3.03
CA LYS A 815 -3.41 -0.91 2.55
C LYS A 815 -2.82 0.12 3.51
N LEU A 816 -1.59 -0.12 3.97
CA LEU A 816 -0.81 0.84 4.77
C LEU A 816 0.16 1.61 3.87
N GLU A 817 0.09 2.92 4.00
CA GLU A 817 0.95 3.88 3.35
C GLU A 817 1.77 4.63 4.40
N SER A 818 3.05 4.93 4.13
CA SER A 818 3.93 5.59 5.08
C SER A 818 3.44 7.00 5.42
N SER A 819 3.36 7.32 6.71
CA SER A 819 2.96 8.64 7.21
C SER A 819 4.08 9.70 7.14
N CYS A 820 5.33 9.26 6.98
CA CYS A 820 6.52 10.11 6.90
C CYS A 820 7.20 9.89 5.55
N SER A 821 6.60 10.42 4.49
CA SER A 821 7.36 10.66 3.25
C SER A 821 8.05 12.01 3.38
N ALA A 822 9.31 12.09 2.99
CA ALA A 822 9.97 13.38 2.77
C ALA A 822 9.11 14.23 1.80
N PRO A 823 9.16 15.57 1.87
CA PRO A 823 8.46 16.42 0.90
C PRO A 823 8.77 15.92 -0.52
N GLY A 824 7.78 15.79 -1.42
CA GLY A 824 8.04 15.31 -2.80
C GLY A 824 8.05 13.79 -3.02
N GLU A 825 8.18 12.96 -1.98
CA GLU A 825 8.09 11.50 -2.13
C GLU A 825 6.62 11.04 -1.97
N GLN A 826 6.12 10.22 -2.92
CA GLN A 826 4.80 9.59 -2.74
C GLN A 826 4.83 8.61 -1.56
N PRO A 827 3.71 8.42 -0.82
CA PRO A 827 3.66 7.50 0.31
C PRO A 827 4.14 6.11 -0.09
N LYS A 828 5.20 5.62 0.58
CA LYS A 828 5.70 4.26 0.36
C LYS A 828 4.66 3.26 0.85
N PHE A 829 4.36 2.28 -0.01
CA PHE A 829 3.54 1.15 0.36
C PHE A 829 4.33 0.23 1.30
N LEU A 830 3.95 0.24 2.58
CA LEU A 830 4.59 -0.51 3.66
C LEU A 830 4.08 -1.97 3.75
N GLY A 831 2.88 -2.23 3.22
CA GLY A 831 2.22 -3.54 3.23
C GLY A 831 0.73 -3.44 3.55
N ILE A 832 0.07 -4.58 3.74
CA ILE A 832 -1.34 -4.68 4.13
C ILE A 832 -1.44 -5.18 5.57
N ARG A 833 -2.44 -4.70 6.32
CA ARG A 833 -2.79 -5.29 7.62
C ARG A 833 -3.52 -6.61 7.42
N GLU A 834 -2.87 -7.69 7.80
CA GLU A 834 -3.45 -9.03 7.83
C GLU A 834 -4.18 -9.24 9.16
N GLN A 835 -5.51 -9.31 9.10
CA GLN A 835 -6.36 -9.49 10.27
C GLN A 835 -7.61 -10.31 9.92
N ARG A 836 -8.19 -10.97 10.94
CA ARG A 836 -9.40 -11.82 10.81
C ARG A 836 -10.67 -11.09 11.24
N LEU A 837 -10.53 -10.05 12.05
CA LEU A 837 -11.62 -9.42 12.76
C LEU A 837 -12.62 -8.71 11.83
N THR A 838 -12.16 -8.05 10.77
CA THR A 838 -13.05 -7.34 9.84
C THR A 838 -14.02 -8.30 9.16
N GLY A 839 -13.54 -9.44 8.67
CA GLY A 839 -14.36 -10.46 8.01
C GLY A 839 -15.44 -10.97 8.96
N VAL A 840 -15.04 -11.35 10.18
CA VAL A 840 -15.98 -11.79 11.23
C VAL A 840 -17.02 -10.71 11.53
N LEU A 841 -16.60 -9.45 11.70
CA LEU A 841 -17.52 -8.34 11.99
C LEU A 841 -18.47 -8.05 10.83
N ILE A 842 -18.01 -8.05 9.59
CA ILE A 842 -18.83 -7.82 8.39
C ILE A 842 -19.96 -8.85 8.32
N PHE A 843 -19.63 -10.14 8.40
CA PHE A 843 -20.61 -11.21 8.28
C PHE A 843 -21.52 -11.33 9.51
N THR A 844 -21.02 -10.98 10.70
CA THR A 844 -21.85 -10.88 11.91
C THR A 844 -22.86 -9.73 11.78
N LEU A 845 -22.42 -8.55 11.35
CA LEU A 845 -23.30 -7.39 11.08
C LEU A 845 -24.34 -7.73 10.01
N MET A 846 -23.96 -8.52 9.00
CA MET A 846 -24.88 -8.96 7.95
C MET A 846 -25.92 -9.96 8.44
N GLY A 847 -25.61 -10.78 9.46
CA GLY A 847 -26.61 -11.61 10.15
C GLY A 847 -27.52 -10.76 11.04
N CYS A 848 -26.95 -9.78 11.76
CA CYS A 848 -27.71 -8.87 12.60
C CYS A 848 -28.62 -7.91 11.81
N SER A 849 -28.32 -7.66 10.53
CA SER A 849 -29.11 -6.74 9.69
C SER A 849 -30.53 -7.22 9.40
N VAL A 850 -30.80 -8.52 9.55
CA VAL A 850 -32.17 -9.09 9.56
C VAL A 850 -33.03 -8.43 10.65
N PHE A 851 -32.44 -8.07 11.78
CA PHE A 851 -33.15 -7.37 12.86
C PHE A 851 -33.22 -5.84 12.62
N MET A 852 -32.37 -5.30 11.75
CA MET A 852 -32.34 -3.87 11.38
C MET A 852 -33.08 -3.57 10.07
N THR A 853 -33.94 -4.46 9.59
CA THR A 853 -34.69 -4.33 8.33
C THR A 853 -35.41 -2.99 8.18
N SER A 854 -35.91 -2.40 9.28
CA SER A 854 -36.54 -1.06 9.26
C SER A 854 -35.63 0.05 8.74
N VAL A 855 -34.32 -0.01 9.00
CA VAL A 855 -33.35 0.99 8.53
C VAL A 855 -32.96 0.72 7.07
N LEU A 856 -32.85 -0.54 6.70
CA LEU A 856 -32.39 -0.96 5.38
C LEU A 856 -33.41 -0.74 4.28
N LYS A 857 -34.71 -0.77 4.61
CA LYS A 857 -35.79 -0.39 3.71
C LYS A 857 -35.70 1.04 3.19
N PHE A 858 -34.90 1.91 3.82
CA PHE A 858 -34.69 3.27 3.32
C PHE A 858 -33.59 3.38 2.28
N ILE A 859 -32.80 2.33 2.03
CA ILE A 859 -31.71 2.38 1.05
C ILE A 859 -32.28 2.18 -0.36
N PRO A 860 -32.13 3.18 -1.27
CA PRO A 860 -32.60 3.06 -2.64
C PRO A 860 -31.63 2.20 -3.46
N MET A 861 -32.18 1.29 -4.27
CA MET A 861 -31.42 0.39 -5.14
C MET A 861 -30.45 1.11 -6.11
N PRO A 862 -30.81 2.26 -6.73
CA PRO A 862 -29.93 2.96 -7.67
C PRO A 862 -28.62 3.43 -7.04
N VAL A 863 -28.62 3.77 -5.74
CA VAL A 863 -27.40 4.13 -5.00
C VAL A 863 -26.47 2.92 -4.90
N LEU A 864 -27.01 1.73 -4.60
CA LEU A 864 -26.21 0.51 -4.54
C LEU A 864 -25.62 0.14 -5.90
N TYR A 865 -26.37 0.33 -6.99
CA TYR A 865 -25.85 0.15 -8.35
C TYR A 865 -24.73 1.16 -8.68
N GLY A 866 -24.82 2.41 -8.22
CA GLY A 866 -23.74 3.39 -8.36
C GLY A 866 -22.46 2.99 -7.62
N VAL A 867 -22.59 2.38 -6.43
CA VAL A 867 -21.46 1.80 -5.69
C VAL A 867 -20.88 0.58 -6.41
N PHE A 868 -21.71 -0.26 -7.04
CA PHE A 868 -21.23 -1.37 -7.88
C PHE A 868 -20.39 -0.91 -9.06
N LEU A 869 -20.86 0.12 -9.78
CA LEU A 869 -20.09 0.71 -10.86
C LEU A 869 -18.73 1.24 -10.34
N TYR A 870 -18.73 1.91 -9.19
CA TYR A 870 -17.51 2.40 -8.56
C TYR A 870 -16.52 1.27 -8.23
N MET A 871 -16.99 0.16 -7.62
CA MET A 871 -16.14 -0.97 -7.28
C MET A 871 -15.53 -1.65 -8.52
N GLY A 872 -16.31 -1.81 -9.59
CA GLY A 872 -15.82 -2.34 -10.87
C GLY A 872 -14.73 -1.47 -11.48
N VAL A 873 -14.97 -0.16 -11.59
CA VAL A 873 -14.01 0.81 -12.17
C VAL A 873 -12.76 0.96 -11.30
N SER A 874 -12.90 0.97 -9.98
CA SER A 874 -11.77 1.09 -9.05
C SER A 874 -10.87 -0.14 -9.11
N SER A 875 -11.44 -1.34 -9.26
CA SER A 875 -10.67 -2.58 -9.36
C SER A 875 -9.87 -2.65 -10.67
N LEU A 876 -10.41 -2.09 -11.76
CA LEU A 876 -9.73 -2.00 -13.05
C LEU A 876 -8.46 -1.12 -13.01
N LYS A 877 -8.40 -0.09 -12.15
CA LYS A 877 -7.22 0.80 -12.03
C LYS A 877 -5.95 0.08 -11.55
N GLY A 878 -6.08 -1.07 -10.90
CA GLY A 878 -4.96 -1.84 -10.35
C GLY A 878 -4.37 -2.90 -11.29
N ILE A 879 -4.94 -3.10 -12.49
CA ILE A 879 -4.55 -4.17 -13.41
C ILE A 879 -3.55 -3.61 -14.46
N GLN A 880 -2.42 -4.28 -14.67
CA GLN A 880 -1.40 -3.83 -15.64
C GLN A 880 -1.85 -3.98 -17.08
N VAL A 881 -2.67 -4.99 -17.39
CA VAL A 881 -3.31 -5.12 -18.71
C VAL A 881 -3.98 -3.81 -19.14
N ARG A 882 -4.60 -3.05 -18.22
CA ARG A 882 -5.22 -1.75 -18.51
C ARG A 882 -4.23 -0.57 -18.57
N GLN A 883 -2.98 -0.77 -18.15
CA GLN A 883 -1.90 0.19 -18.39
C GLN A 883 -1.22 -0.05 -19.74
N LEU A 884 -1.34 -1.28 -20.27
CA LEU A 884 -0.84 -1.70 -21.58
C LEU A 884 -1.86 -1.45 -22.70
N LEU A 885 -3.16 -1.61 -22.42
CA LEU A 885 -4.31 -1.19 -23.25
C LEU A 885 -4.51 0.33 -23.17
#